data_AF-A0A2S6Q6Y7-F1
#
_entry.id   AF-A0A2S6Q6Y7-F1
#
_cell.length_a   1.000
_cell.length_b   1.000
_cell.length_c   1.000
_cell.angle_alpha   90.00
_cell.angle_beta   90.00
_cell.angle_gamma   90.00
#
_symmetry.space_group_name_H-M   'P 1'
#
loop_
_entity.id
_entity.type
_entity.pdbx_description
1 polymer ?
#
loop_
_entity_poly.entity_id
_entity_poly.type
_entity_poly.pdbx_seq_one_letter_code
_entity_poly.pdbx_strand_id
1 'polypeptide(L)'
;MNRNYIFAISALTSVCVSADVKAENLYPSRVDLTGKLGNERTLGELDLMSPIKQDPNKIIYIDFRGQIDNDQAQEFNLGLGVRKIINTKLLGEAIIGNYGFLDVRKSENNNMFYQTTLGAELLSEKFDLRSNIYIPINQEEKINTTDVNLSNSQSGVRVSYSDSEKAMYGIDVETGTGFKLDEKASLRFYAGAYHFENSDVESVTGPRFRTEFLVDNAFMNQENSKFTLGYEWQHDKPRGSQGFLSARLSIPFGVNKDSKLEGMQKRMLSPVVRDIDVVTSNKVQTENALFEDGTAIENFYNGVDTAQELHDSTTMGDKNSLVVISNDLNTPYSSIISEGQKVVGGQSFVKLKTPTGKTVFYKTEGKANPVIENTNGNTVFSTPQGADASKIQVYGLKTESGSSDTSIIIPAFTKVEFDSTVSAGESLGQVDLVNLKNEELTYTIVVANPDFDDGLPVGPGNEEYLTDVITVDSSTGELKAGANIASAPDMVEAMVTITDSSGEDHEAFLQLANENVANADYSSILPGTYYTNGVTINFGADLNNIDANAGGKTKIEYVADLINKLLEKDQAGEGLITKALEKNQPHLVNFNNLGEMETSEGMAFLYINPNSQDLQADEIFPNANANNGEDTISSNRDASVEEIVHMIHNYGITYARPDLQVKLDQLTQAALDDGKLDWTDGHELPRGDLDDEYLADCVEAFYNLKAGTGYVKVGVGLDPGSNRDDLKAFDPEMHDLIAEIFPDSLDLGY
;
A
#
# COMPACT_ATOMS: atom_id res chain seq x y z
N MET A 1 21.89 8.70 -24.83
CA MET A 1 22.50 8.80 -26.17
C MET A 1 22.13 10.14 -26.78
N ASN A 2 23.13 11.00 -26.98
CA ASN A 2 22.99 12.36 -27.51
C ASN A 2 22.50 12.34 -28.98
N ARG A 3 21.40 13.04 -29.26
CA ARG A 3 21.04 13.46 -30.61
C ARG A 3 20.95 14.99 -30.66
N ASN A 4 21.97 15.56 -31.31
CA ASN A 4 22.03 16.95 -31.72
C ASN A 4 20.81 17.30 -32.59
N TYR A 5 19.98 18.23 -32.14
CA TYR A 5 19.09 19.01 -32.99
C TYR A 5 19.53 20.47 -32.91
N ILE A 6 20.54 20.81 -33.72
CA ILE A 6 20.79 22.18 -34.12
C ILE A 6 19.69 22.52 -35.13
N PHE A 7 18.59 23.12 -34.67
CA PHE A 7 17.67 23.76 -35.58
C PHE A 7 18.32 25.06 -36.06
N ALA A 8 18.60 25.09 -37.36
CA ALA A 8 19.24 26.17 -38.07
C ALA A 8 18.38 27.44 -38.02
N ILE A 9 18.80 28.43 -37.22
CA ILE A 9 18.39 29.83 -37.39
C ILE A 9 19.20 30.40 -38.56
N SER A 10 18.85 30.00 -39.77
CA SER A 10 19.47 30.53 -40.98
C SER A 10 18.50 30.52 -42.15
N ALA A 11 17.36 31.20 -42.01
CA ALA A 11 16.50 31.61 -43.13
C ALA A 11 15.41 32.60 -42.70
N LEU A 12 15.76 33.81 -42.25
CA LEU A 12 14.81 34.93 -42.19
C LEU A 12 15.49 36.27 -42.51
N THR A 13 16.21 36.28 -43.62
CA THR A 13 16.67 37.51 -44.28
C THR A 13 16.14 37.52 -45.72
N SER A 14 14.84 37.72 -45.88
CA SER A 14 14.21 38.40 -47.04
C SER A 14 12.70 38.18 -47.00
N VAL A 15 11.98 39.05 -46.30
CA VAL A 15 10.60 39.38 -46.66
C VAL A 15 10.63 40.85 -47.06
N CYS A 16 11.05 41.09 -48.30
CA CYS A 16 10.85 42.37 -48.96
C CYS A 16 9.37 42.48 -49.34
N VAL A 17 8.58 43.21 -48.57
CA VAL A 17 7.31 43.77 -49.04
C VAL A 17 7.58 45.20 -49.46
N SER A 18 7.76 45.41 -50.77
CA SER A 18 7.68 46.74 -51.36
C SER A 18 6.21 47.19 -51.36
N ALA A 19 5.92 48.28 -50.67
CA ALA A 19 4.70 49.05 -50.87
C ALA A 19 5.03 50.54 -50.82
N ASP A 20 5.10 51.15 -52.00
CA ASP A 20 5.09 52.60 -52.19
C ASP A 20 3.71 53.16 -51.81
N VAL A 21 3.61 53.96 -50.74
CA VAL A 21 2.63 55.05 -50.58
C VAL A 21 3.23 56.14 -49.67
N LYS A 22 3.15 57.39 -50.11
CA LYS A 22 3.61 58.62 -49.42
C LYS A 22 2.91 58.89 -48.06
N ALA A 23 3.27 58.14 -47.03
CA ALA A 23 3.16 58.55 -45.64
C ALA A 23 4.56 58.44 -45.03
N GLU A 24 4.96 59.39 -44.17
CA GLU A 24 6.22 59.28 -43.43
C GLU A 24 6.13 58.04 -42.52
N ASN A 25 6.73 56.93 -42.97
CA ASN A 25 6.93 55.77 -42.12
C ASN A 25 7.80 56.22 -40.94
N LEU A 26 7.30 56.07 -39.72
CA LEU A 26 7.91 56.65 -38.52
C LEU A 26 8.44 55.58 -37.55
N TYR A 27 7.74 54.46 -37.42
CA TYR A 27 7.97 53.42 -36.42
C TYR A 27 8.99 52.37 -36.90
N PRO A 28 10.06 52.11 -36.13
CA PRO A 28 10.98 51.01 -36.41
C PRO A 28 10.46 49.64 -35.97
N SER A 29 11.14 48.59 -36.44
CA SER A 29 11.04 47.25 -35.85
C SER A 29 11.79 47.24 -34.52
N ARG A 30 11.43 46.33 -33.62
CA ARG A 30 11.98 46.24 -32.26
C ARG A 30 12.20 44.81 -31.86
N VAL A 31 13.32 44.55 -31.19
CA VAL A 31 13.61 43.30 -30.51
C VAL A 31 13.64 43.55 -29.01
N ASP A 32 13.03 42.64 -28.25
CA ASP A 32 13.05 42.61 -26.80
C ASP A 32 13.76 41.35 -26.32
N LEU A 33 14.67 41.54 -25.37
CA LEU A 33 15.35 40.48 -24.64
C LEU A 33 14.93 40.60 -23.18
N THR A 34 14.22 39.62 -22.64
CA THR A 34 13.76 39.65 -21.26
C THR A 34 14.33 38.47 -20.48
N GLY A 35 14.89 38.75 -19.30
CA GLY A 35 15.15 37.74 -18.28
C GLY A 35 14.21 37.94 -17.10
N LYS A 36 13.59 36.86 -16.60
CA LYS A 36 12.74 36.88 -15.40
C LYS A 36 13.26 35.87 -14.39
N LEU A 37 13.52 36.32 -13.17
CA LEU A 37 13.89 35.49 -12.02
C LEU A 37 12.68 35.38 -11.11
N GLY A 38 12.18 34.17 -10.86
CA GLY A 38 11.07 33.91 -9.95
C GLY A 38 11.42 32.95 -8.82
N ASN A 39 10.52 32.82 -7.86
CA ASN A 39 10.63 31.83 -6.77
C ASN A 39 10.35 30.39 -7.23
N GLU A 40 9.47 30.22 -8.23
CA GLU A 40 9.11 28.91 -8.77
C GLU A 40 9.91 28.56 -10.05
N ARG A 41 10.21 29.54 -10.91
CA ARG A 41 10.90 29.33 -12.19
C ARG A 41 11.66 30.55 -12.68
N THR A 42 12.58 30.35 -13.63
CA THR A 42 13.37 31.37 -14.33
C THR A 42 13.09 31.32 -15.84
N LEU A 43 12.86 32.47 -16.45
CA LEU A 43 12.42 32.58 -17.86
C LEU A 43 13.38 33.43 -18.69
N GLY A 44 13.61 33.00 -19.93
CA GLY A 44 14.21 33.81 -20.98
C GLY A 44 13.21 34.01 -22.13
N GLU A 45 13.01 35.27 -22.54
CA GLU A 45 12.08 35.63 -23.61
C GLU A 45 12.78 36.47 -24.69
N LEU A 46 12.45 36.17 -25.94
CA LEU A 46 12.81 36.95 -27.12
C LEU A 46 11.53 37.36 -27.84
N ASP A 47 11.25 38.67 -27.93
CA ASP A 47 10.12 39.20 -28.71
C ASP A 47 10.63 40.05 -29.88
N LEU A 48 9.97 39.94 -31.03
CA LEU A 48 10.29 40.69 -32.24
C LEU A 48 9.01 41.28 -32.84
N MET A 49 8.84 42.60 -32.69
CA MET A 49 7.72 43.34 -33.25
C MET A 49 8.16 44.13 -34.48
N SER A 50 7.44 44.00 -35.59
CA SER A 50 7.71 44.75 -36.82
C SER A 50 6.45 45.37 -37.41
N PRO A 51 6.41 46.69 -37.64
CA PRO A 51 5.36 47.32 -38.43
C PRO A 51 5.39 46.81 -39.87
N ILE A 52 4.25 46.34 -40.39
CA ILE A 52 4.07 45.94 -41.79
C ILE A 52 3.44 47.08 -42.59
N LYS A 53 2.53 47.83 -41.97
CA LYS A 53 1.89 49.01 -42.57
C LYS A 53 1.74 50.09 -41.51
N GLN A 54 2.14 51.32 -41.83
CA GLN A 54 2.15 52.39 -40.85
C GLN A 54 1.88 53.76 -41.46
N ASP A 55 1.34 54.64 -40.62
CA ASP A 55 1.32 56.11 -40.74
C ASP A 55 1.59 56.68 -39.34
N PRO A 56 1.81 58.00 -39.16
CA PRO A 56 2.16 58.57 -37.85
C PRO A 56 1.20 58.24 -36.70
N ASN A 57 -0.06 57.87 -36.97
CA ASN A 57 -1.08 57.59 -35.96
C ASN A 57 -1.58 56.15 -35.97
N LYS A 58 -1.11 55.28 -36.87
CA LYS A 58 -1.59 53.91 -36.97
C LYS A 58 -0.47 52.96 -37.39
N ILE A 59 -0.42 51.79 -36.74
CA ILE A 59 0.41 50.67 -37.19
C ILE A 59 -0.42 49.40 -37.32
N ILE A 60 -0.09 48.60 -38.31
CA ILE A 60 -0.39 47.17 -38.39
C ILE A 60 0.95 46.47 -38.26
N TYR A 61 1.08 45.55 -37.31
CA TYR A 61 2.35 44.90 -36.96
C TYR A 61 2.21 43.40 -36.88
N ILE A 62 3.34 42.72 -37.11
CA ILE A 62 3.56 41.31 -36.78
C ILE A 62 4.45 41.22 -35.54
N ASP A 63 4.21 40.24 -34.70
CA ASP A 63 4.91 40.01 -33.45
C ASP A 63 5.30 38.52 -33.37
N PHE A 64 6.58 38.22 -33.24
CA PHE A 64 7.08 36.86 -33.04
C PHE A 64 7.72 36.75 -31.66
N ARG A 65 7.40 35.69 -30.92
CA ARG A 65 7.92 35.46 -29.58
C ARG A 65 8.42 34.04 -29.41
N GLY A 66 9.52 33.92 -28.68
CA GLY A 66 10.03 32.64 -28.19
C GLY A 66 10.32 32.74 -26.70
N GLN A 67 9.90 31.73 -25.95
CA GLN A 67 10.18 31.60 -24.52
C GLN A 67 10.80 30.24 -24.22
N ILE A 68 11.77 30.24 -23.31
CA ILE A 68 12.36 29.04 -22.71
C ILE A 68 12.38 29.19 -21.19
N ASP A 69 12.14 28.09 -20.50
CA ASP A 69 12.23 28.02 -19.03
C ASP A 69 13.19 26.92 -18.55
N ASN A 70 13.39 26.85 -17.24
CA ASN A 70 14.22 25.84 -16.59
C ASN A 70 13.53 24.47 -16.42
N ASP A 71 12.24 24.37 -16.73
CA ASP A 71 11.42 23.17 -16.55
C ASP A 71 11.25 22.40 -17.88
N GLN A 72 12.05 22.75 -18.88
CA GLN A 72 12.09 22.17 -20.24
C GLN A 72 10.86 22.49 -21.11
N ALA A 73 9.96 23.35 -20.66
CA ALA A 73 8.88 23.85 -21.49
C ALA A 73 9.42 24.86 -22.52
N GLN A 74 8.84 24.85 -23.71
CA GLN A 74 9.23 25.74 -24.80
C GLN A 74 8.00 26.28 -25.49
N GLU A 75 8.02 27.58 -25.78
CA GLU A 75 6.90 28.24 -26.42
C GLU A 75 7.30 29.12 -27.58
N PHE A 76 6.44 29.11 -28.60
CA PHE A 76 6.52 29.98 -29.75
C PHE A 76 5.17 30.62 -30.01
N ASN A 77 5.17 31.93 -30.25
CA ASN A 77 3.95 32.67 -30.52
C ASN A 77 4.10 33.54 -31.75
N LEU A 78 3.07 33.56 -32.60
CA LEU A 78 2.99 34.40 -33.78
C LEU A 78 1.74 35.26 -33.73
N GLY A 79 1.92 36.57 -33.67
CA GLY A 79 0.86 37.55 -33.51
C GLY A 79 0.74 38.54 -34.66
N LEU A 80 -0.49 39.03 -34.84
CA LEU A 80 -0.82 40.14 -35.71
C LEU A 80 -1.65 41.15 -34.92
N GLY A 81 -1.33 42.43 -35.04
CA GLY A 81 -2.07 43.46 -34.33
C GLY A 81 -2.19 44.78 -35.09
N VAL A 82 -3.14 45.59 -34.62
CA VAL A 82 -3.37 46.96 -35.10
C VAL A 82 -3.43 47.89 -33.90
N ARG A 83 -2.73 49.02 -33.97
CA ARG A 83 -2.79 50.11 -32.99
C ARG A 83 -3.12 51.42 -33.69
N LYS A 84 -3.93 52.25 -33.05
CA LYS A 84 -4.28 53.58 -33.56
C LYS A 84 -4.27 54.60 -32.42
N ILE A 85 -3.57 55.70 -32.63
CA ILE A 85 -3.63 56.89 -31.78
C ILE A 85 -4.98 57.58 -32.01
N ILE A 86 -5.70 57.82 -30.93
CA ILE A 86 -6.98 58.50 -30.86
C ILE A 86 -6.88 59.63 -29.82
N ASN A 87 -7.68 60.68 -30.01
CA ASN A 87 -7.80 61.75 -29.02
C ASN A 87 -9.17 61.65 -28.34
N THR A 88 -9.16 61.60 -27.02
CA THR A 88 -10.35 61.45 -26.19
C THR A 88 -10.44 62.61 -25.20
N LYS A 89 -11.67 63.02 -24.86
CA LYS A 89 -11.89 64.10 -23.88
C LYS A 89 -11.39 63.74 -22.48
N LEU A 90 -11.37 62.46 -22.13
CA LEU A 90 -11.06 61.98 -20.77
C LEU A 90 -9.57 61.65 -20.60
N LEU A 91 -8.95 61.00 -21.58
CA LEU A 91 -7.58 60.48 -21.49
C LEU A 91 -6.57 61.30 -22.29
N GLY A 92 -7.02 62.30 -23.06
CA GLY A 92 -6.19 62.98 -24.05
C GLY A 92 -5.85 62.02 -25.19
N GLU A 93 -4.60 62.06 -25.66
CA GLU A 93 -4.10 61.07 -26.60
C GLU A 93 -4.00 59.68 -25.96
N ALA A 94 -4.57 58.70 -26.64
CA ALA A 94 -4.55 57.30 -26.23
C ALA A 94 -4.35 56.41 -27.47
N ILE A 95 -3.92 55.18 -27.26
CA ILE A 95 -3.86 54.13 -28.28
C ILE A 95 -5.01 53.18 -28.01
N ILE A 96 -5.80 52.90 -29.04
CA ILE A 96 -6.66 51.72 -29.06
C ILE A 96 -6.00 50.66 -29.95
N GLY A 97 -5.95 49.44 -29.47
CA GLY A 97 -5.38 48.32 -30.21
C GLY A 97 -6.17 47.04 -30.04
N ASN A 98 -6.08 46.18 -31.05
CA ASN A 98 -6.53 44.79 -30.99
C ASN A 98 -5.46 43.92 -31.64
N TYR A 99 -5.30 42.71 -31.14
CA TYR A 99 -4.34 41.74 -31.65
C TYR A 99 -4.87 40.31 -31.50
N GLY A 100 -4.30 39.41 -32.28
CA GLY A 100 -4.48 37.97 -32.10
C GLY A 100 -3.15 37.25 -32.21
N PHE A 101 -3.01 36.14 -31.49
CA PHE A 101 -1.83 35.27 -31.52
C PHE A 101 -2.22 33.83 -31.77
N LEU A 102 -1.35 33.11 -32.46
CA LEU A 102 -1.28 31.66 -32.45
C LEU A 102 -0.11 31.25 -31.55
N ASP A 103 -0.41 30.45 -30.55
CA ASP A 103 0.50 30.02 -29.51
C ASP A 103 0.76 28.52 -29.65
N VAL A 104 2.01 28.11 -29.55
CA VAL A 104 2.44 26.70 -29.55
C VAL A 104 3.30 26.47 -28.31
N ARG A 105 2.84 25.58 -27.43
CA ARG A 105 3.57 25.15 -26.23
C ARG A 105 3.95 23.70 -26.35
N LYS A 106 5.20 23.40 -26.03
CA LYS A 106 5.64 22.07 -25.65
C LYS A 106 5.67 22.00 -24.12
N SER A 107 4.82 21.18 -23.51
CA SER A 107 4.74 21.03 -22.06
C SER A 107 5.90 20.19 -21.49
N GLU A 108 6.02 20.19 -20.16
CA GLU A 108 6.97 19.37 -19.39
C GLU A 108 6.78 17.87 -19.66
N ASN A 109 5.52 17.47 -19.89
CA ASN A 109 5.16 16.10 -20.31
C ASN A 109 5.46 15.80 -21.78
N ASN A 110 6.13 16.70 -22.49
CA ASN A 110 6.47 16.59 -23.91
C ASN A 110 5.23 16.55 -24.84
N ASN A 111 4.09 17.05 -24.36
CA ASN A 111 2.88 17.25 -25.17
C ASN A 111 2.91 18.57 -25.92
N MET A 112 2.22 18.64 -27.05
CA MET A 112 2.12 19.84 -27.87
C MET A 112 0.73 20.44 -27.75
N PHE A 113 0.62 21.67 -27.23
CA PHE A 113 -0.63 22.42 -27.14
C PHE A 113 -0.61 23.62 -28.07
N TYR A 114 -1.78 23.87 -28.67
CA TYR A 114 -2.02 24.97 -29.59
C TYR A 114 -3.14 25.83 -29.03
N GLN A 115 -2.95 27.15 -29.04
CA GLN A 115 -3.94 28.09 -28.52
C GLN A 115 -4.06 29.29 -29.44
N THR A 116 -5.25 29.86 -29.49
CA THR A 116 -5.48 31.18 -30.07
C THR A 116 -5.75 32.19 -28.95
N THR A 117 -5.04 33.31 -29.00
CA THR A 117 -5.29 34.45 -28.10
C THR A 117 -5.92 35.59 -28.87
N LEU A 118 -6.93 36.24 -28.31
CA LEU A 118 -7.49 37.51 -28.79
C LEU A 118 -7.40 38.55 -27.68
N GLY A 119 -6.88 39.73 -27.99
CA GLY A 119 -6.74 40.78 -26.98
C GLY A 119 -7.01 42.18 -27.50
N ALA A 120 -7.34 43.05 -26.56
CA ALA A 120 -7.63 44.46 -26.77
C ALA A 120 -6.88 45.31 -25.75
N GLU A 121 -6.44 46.49 -26.18
CA GLU A 121 -5.69 47.41 -25.34
C GLU A 121 -6.15 48.86 -25.52
N LEU A 122 -6.21 49.59 -24.42
CA LEU A 122 -6.36 51.04 -24.35
C LEU A 122 -5.19 51.60 -23.54
N LEU A 123 -4.27 52.28 -24.21
CA LEU A 123 -3.02 52.76 -23.61
C LEU A 123 -2.99 54.28 -23.62
N SER A 124 -2.78 54.95 -22.50
CA SER A 124 -2.61 56.42 -22.44
C SER A 124 -1.43 56.83 -21.56
N GLU A 125 -1.06 58.10 -21.49
CA GLU A 125 0.06 58.48 -20.62
C GLU A 125 -0.16 58.06 -19.16
N LYS A 126 -1.39 58.17 -18.65
CA LYS A 126 -1.73 57.97 -17.23
C LYS A 126 -2.51 56.71 -16.91
N PHE A 127 -3.24 56.16 -17.87
CA PHE A 127 -4.16 55.03 -17.65
C PHE A 127 -4.02 53.99 -18.76
N ASP A 128 -3.95 52.73 -18.37
CA ASP A 128 -3.95 51.58 -19.25
C ASP A 128 -5.10 50.63 -18.88
N LEU A 129 -5.68 50.00 -19.89
CA LEU A 129 -6.59 48.86 -19.77
C LEU A 129 -6.24 47.83 -20.84
N ARG A 130 -6.21 46.56 -20.45
CA ARG A 130 -5.97 45.42 -21.32
C ARG A 130 -6.90 44.29 -20.96
N SER A 131 -7.26 43.49 -21.94
CA SER A 131 -8.00 42.25 -21.74
C SER A 131 -7.59 41.22 -22.78
N ASN A 132 -7.45 39.96 -22.37
CA ASN A 132 -7.10 38.85 -23.24
C ASN A 132 -8.07 37.68 -23.05
N ILE A 133 -8.37 36.97 -24.13
CA ILE A 133 -9.13 35.71 -24.13
C ILE A 133 -8.26 34.63 -24.77
N TYR A 134 -8.20 33.47 -24.13
CA TYR A 134 -7.37 32.33 -24.48
C TYR A 134 -8.24 31.13 -24.83
N ILE A 135 -8.05 30.58 -26.03
CA ILE A 135 -8.88 29.52 -26.59
C ILE A 135 -7.97 28.37 -27.03
N PRO A 136 -7.88 27.28 -26.26
CA PRO A 136 -7.18 26.07 -26.67
C PRO A 136 -7.80 25.49 -27.94
N ILE A 137 -6.96 25.08 -28.88
CA ILE A 137 -7.35 24.40 -30.12
C ILE A 137 -7.44 22.90 -29.88
N ASN A 138 -6.43 22.31 -29.23
CA ASN A 138 -6.50 20.99 -28.61
C ASN A 138 -6.60 21.16 -27.09
N GLN A 139 -7.44 20.33 -26.46
CA GLN A 139 -7.80 20.49 -25.05
C GLN A 139 -7.22 19.42 -24.13
N GLU A 140 -6.79 18.28 -24.68
CA GLU A 140 -6.35 17.14 -23.88
C GLU A 140 -5.33 16.31 -24.67
N GLU A 141 -4.21 15.99 -24.04
CA GLU A 141 -3.17 15.12 -24.56
C GLU A 141 -2.84 14.06 -23.51
N LYS A 142 -2.54 12.83 -23.94
CA LYS A 142 -2.23 11.73 -23.02
C LYS A 142 -0.83 11.90 -22.43
N ILE A 143 -0.65 11.48 -21.19
CA ILE A 143 0.67 11.36 -20.56
C ILE A 143 0.91 9.92 -20.13
N ASN A 144 2.19 9.56 -19.95
CA ASN A 144 2.49 8.33 -19.22
C ASN A 144 1.96 8.49 -17.80
N THR A 145 1.38 7.43 -17.23
CA THR A 145 0.85 7.51 -15.87
C THR A 145 1.96 7.94 -14.90
N THR A 146 1.80 9.10 -14.29
CA THR A 146 2.68 9.63 -13.24
C THR A 146 1.89 9.86 -11.96
N ASP A 147 2.62 10.11 -10.87
CA ASP A 147 2.06 10.57 -9.59
C ASP A 147 1.00 9.63 -9.01
N VAL A 148 1.32 8.33 -9.03
CA VAL A 148 0.47 7.29 -8.46
C VAL A 148 0.55 7.35 -6.93
N ASN A 149 -0.58 7.64 -6.30
CA ASN A 149 -0.72 7.71 -4.85
C ASN A 149 -1.83 6.77 -4.38
N LEU A 150 -1.66 6.19 -3.19
CA LEU A 150 -2.65 5.35 -2.54
C LEU A 150 -3.19 6.02 -1.28
N SER A 151 -4.46 5.76 -0.97
CA SER A 151 -5.10 6.26 0.25
C SER A 151 -6.20 5.31 0.71
N ASN A 152 -6.33 5.13 2.02
CA ASN A 152 -7.45 4.39 2.61
C ASN A 152 -8.76 5.16 2.49
N SER A 153 -9.86 4.43 2.32
CA SER A 153 -11.23 4.95 2.35
C SER A 153 -12.16 3.97 3.07
N GLN A 154 -13.40 4.37 3.35
CA GLN A 154 -14.39 3.50 4.00
C GLN A 154 -14.77 2.26 3.16
N SER A 155 -14.41 2.23 1.87
CA SER A 155 -14.76 1.15 0.94
C SER A 155 -13.52 0.49 0.35
N GLY A 156 -12.41 0.49 1.08
CA GLY A 156 -11.12 -0.05 0.67
C GLY A 156 -10.12 1.02 0.23
N VAL A 157 -9.06 0.62 -0.47
CA VAL A 157 -7.98 1.51 -0.90
C VAL A 157 -8.33 2.17 -2.23
N ARG A 158 -8.02 3.47 -2.34
CA ARG A 158 -8.13 4.23 -3.59
C ARG A 158 -6.76 4.56 -4.17
N VAL A 159 -6.67 4.50 -5.49
CA VAL A 159 -5.51 4.94 -6.26
C VAL A 159 -5.82 6.22 -7.01
N SER A 160 -4.97 7.23 -6.83
CA SER A 160 -4.99 8.48 -7.56
C SER A 160 -3.82 8.52 -8.53
N TYR A 161 -4.06 8.91 -9.78
CA TYR A 161 -3.02 9.00 -10.81
C TYR A 161 -3.37 10.03 -11.88
N SER A 162 -2.37 10.52 -12.60
CA SER A 162 -2.56 11.40 -13.76
C SER A 162 -2.28 10.65 -15.06
N ASP A 163 -3.16 10.73 -16.06
CA ASP A 163 -2.95 10.09 -17.36
C ASP A 163 -3.29 10.94 -18.60
N SER A 164 -3.76 12.16 -18.38
CA SER A 164 -3.81 13.19 -19.40
C SER A 164 -3.48 14.57 -18.83
N GLU A 165 -3.09 15.46 -19.73
CA GLU A 165 -2.84 16.88 -19.47
C GLU A 165 -3.83 17.69 -20.30
N LYS A 166 -4.44 18.73 -19.70
CA LYS A 166 -5.46 19.55 -20.36
C LYS A 166 -5.04 21.01 -20.47
N ALA A 167 -5.26 21.61 -21.63
CA ALA A 167 -5.08 23.05 -21.86
C ALA A 167 -6.37 23.81 -21.50
N MET A 168 -6.24 24.97 -20.87
CA MET A 168 -7.36 25.67 -20.24
C MET A 168 -7.86 26.86 -21.06
N TYR A 169 -9.17 27.04 -21.11
CA TYR A 169 -9.78 28.29 -21.58
C TYR A 169 -9.46 29.39 -20.58
N GLY A 170 -9.17 30.60 -21.05
CA GLY A 170 -8.72 31.66 -20.17
C GLY A 170 -9.26 33.05 -20.50
N ILE A 171 -9.29 33.90 -19.49
CA ILE A 171 -9.45 35.34 -19.62
C ILE A 171 -8.54 36.05 -18.63
N ASP A 172 -7.95 37.17 -19.05
CA ASP A 172 -7.33 38.12 -18.14
C ASP A 172 -7.79 39.56 -18.41
N VAL A 173 -7.74 40.38 -17.36
CA VAL A 173 -7.96 41.82 -17.44
C VAL A 173 -6.93 42.51 -16.56
N GLU A 174 -6.28 43.54 -17.09
CA GLU A 174 -5.28 44.34 -16.37
C GLU A 174 -5.59 45.83 -16.56
N THR A 175 -5.58 46.59 -15.49
CA THR A 175 -5.58 48.04 -15.53
C THR A 175 -4.30 48.59 -14.91
N GLY A 176 -3.84 49.75 -15.35
CA GLY A 176 -2.66 50.36 -14.77
C GLY A 176 -2.63 51.86 -14.85
N THR A 177 -1.72 52.44 -14.08
CA THR A 177 -1.44 53.87 -14.06
C THR A 177 0.05 54.15 -14.20
N GLY A 178 0.38 55.31 -14.79
CA GLY A 178 1.76 55.70 -15.08
C GLY A 178 2.11 57.09 -14.57
N PHE A 179 3.33 57.22 -14.06
CA PHE A 179 3.91 58.44 -13.52
C PHE A 179 5.24 58.74 -14.21
N LYS A 180 5.39 59.93 -14.79
CA LYS A 180 6.69 60.40 -15.30
C LYS A 180 7.52 60.89 -14.12
N LEU A 181 8.74 60.36 -13.97
CA LEU A 181 9.69 60.78 -12.94
C LEU A 181 10.58 61.90 -13.48
N ASP A 182 11.03 61.79 -14.73
CA ASP A 182 11.68 62.83 -15.51
C ASP A 182 11.36 62.67 -17.02
N GLU A 183 12.14 63.31 -17.91
CA GLU A 183 11.93 63.21 -19.37
C GLU A 183 12.20 61.81 -19.97
N LYS A 184 13.00 60.97 -19.30
CA LYS A 184 13.42 59.63 -19.74
C LYS A 184 12.87 58.51 -18.86
N ALA A 185 12.62 58.77 -17.59
CA ALA A 185 12.25 57.79 -16.59
C ALA A 185 10.75 57.86 -16.25
N SER A 186 10.11 56.70 -16.19
CA SER A 186 8.72 56.58 -15.74
C SER A 186 8.53 55.34 -14.88
N LEU A 187 7.52 55.41 -14.02
CA LEU A 187 7.09 54.31 -13.16
C LEU A 187 5.63 53.97 -13.49
N ARG A 188 5.33 52.68 -13.62
CA ARG A 188 3.98 52.19 -13.89
C ARG A 188 3.59 51.12 -12.89
N PHE A 189 2.32 51.14 -12.50
CA PHE A 189 1.71 50.15 -11.62
C PHE A 189 0.49 49.55 -12.30
N TYR A 190 0.30 48.25 -12.16
CA TYR A 190 -0.80 47.51 -12.74
C TYR A 190 -1.42 46.59 -11.70
N ALA A 191 -2.75 46.47 -11.78
CA ALA A 191 -3.54 45.51 -11.05
C ALA A 191 -4.44 44.78 -12.06
N GLY A 192 -4.50 43.47 -11.95
CA GLY A 192 -5.29 42.63 -12.83
C GLY A 192 -5.80 41.39 -12.13
N ALA A 193 -6.60 40.64 -12.86
CA ALA A 193 -7.08 39.32 -12.47
C ALA A 193 -7.14 38.42 -13.70
N TYR A 194 -6.98 37.13 -13.48
CA TYR A 194 -7.07 36.10 -14.49
C TYR A 194 -7.93 34.94 -14.00
N HIS A 195 -8.52 34.22 -14.95
CA HIS A 195 -9.31 33.02 -14.72
C HIS A 195 -9.09 32.04 -15.87
N PHE A 196 -8.66 30.83 -15.55
CA PHE A 196 -8.51 29.73 -16.49
C PHE A 196 -9.26 28.49 -16.01
N GLU A 197 -9.97 27.82 -16.91
CA GLU A 197 -10.78 26.63 -16.61
C GLU A 197 -10.75 25.57 -17.73
N ASN A 198 -10.91 24.31 -17.33
CA ASN A 198 -11.30 23.18 -18.20
C ASN A 198 -12.02 22.15 -17.31
N SER A 199 -12.85 21.28 -17.89
CA SER A 199 -13.48 20.20 -17.13
C SER A 199 -12.43 19.25 -16.55
N ASP A 200 -12.71 18.67 -15.38
CA ASP A 200 -11.90 17.64 -14.72
C ASP A 200 -10.51 18.08 -14.22
N VAL A 201 -10.23 19.40 -14.20
CA VAL A 201 -9.01 19.97 -13.61
C VAL A 201 -9.37 21.18 -12.74
N GLU A 202 -8.52 21.50 -11.75
CA GLU A 202 -8.78 22.65 -10.88
C GLU A 202 -8.57 23.97 -11.63
N SER A 203 -9.52 24.91 -11.49
CA SER A 203 -9.43 26.22 -12.13
C SER A 203 -8.28 27.06 -11.57
N VAL A 204 -7.59 27.80 -12.44
CA VAL A 204 -6.49 28.69 -12.07
C VAL A 204 -7.00 30.13 -12.10
N THR A 205 -7.30 30.68 -10.93
CA THR A 205 -7.92 32.01 -10.78
C THR A 205 -7.20 32.82 -9.73
N GLY A 206 -6.86 34.07 -10.04
CA GLY A 206 -6.06 34.86 -9.13
C GLY A 206 -5.92 36.34 -9.48
N PRO A 207 -5.58 37.19 -8.49
CA PRO A 207 -5.10 38.53 -8.75
C PRO A 207 -3.66 38.53 -9.28
N ARG A 208 -3.31 39.60 -9.99
CA ARG A 208 -1.95 39.91 -10.45
C ARG A 208 -1.65 41.38 -10.15
N PHE A 209 -0.46 41.64 -9.62
CA PHE A 209 0.09 42.98 -9.44
C PHE A 209 1.42 43.08 -10.18
N ARG A 210 1.65 44.21 -10.85
CA ARG A 210 2.89 44.43 -11.59
C ARG A 210 3.34 45.87 -11.47
N THR A 211 4.65 46.07 -11.36
CA THR A 211 5.26 47.39 -11.40
C THR A 211 6.39 47.40 -12.42
N GLU A 212 6.55 48.49 -13.14
CA GLU A 212 7.60 48.67 -14.15
C GLU A 212 8.26 50.03 -13.95
N PHE A 213 9.58 50.02 -13.79
CA PHE A 213 10.43 51.20 -13.93
C PHE A 213 11.03 51.18 -15.35
N LEU A 214 10.75 52.23 -16.12
CA LEU A 214 11.12 52.31 -17.54
C LEU A 214 12.05 53.50 -17.75
N VAL A 215 13.13 53.27 -18.50
CA VAL A 215 14.06 54.30 -18.96
C VAL A 215 14.06 54.32 -20.49
N ASP A 216 13.53 55.38 -21.06
CA ASP A 216 13.59 55.67 -22.50
C ASP A 216 15.00 56.13 -22.90
N ASN A 217 15.41 55.78 -24.11
CA ASN A 217 16.71 56.10 -24.68
C ASN A 217 17.87 55.69 -23.75
N ALA A 218 17.74 54.50 -23.15
CA ALA A 218 18.66 53.97 -22.14
C ALA A 218 20.08 53.72 -22.68
N PHE A 219 20.24 53.57 -24.00
CA PHE A 219 21.54 53.37 -24.64
C PHE A 219 22.01 54.60 -25.40
N MET A 220 23.30 54.92 -25.21
CA MET A 220 23.95 56.02 -25.92
C MET A 220 23.86 55.83 -27.44
N ASN A 221 23.40 56.87 -28.12
CA ASN A 221 23.25 56.94 -29.59
C ASN A 221 22.24 55.93 -30.19
N GLN A 222 21.27 55.45 -29.41
CA GLN A 222 20.15 54.66 -29.92
C GLN A 222 18.81 55.26 -29.49
N GLU A 223 18.23 56.09 -30.35
CA GLU A 223 16.86 56.60 -30.19
C GLU A 223 15.86 55.45 -30.15
N ASN A 224 14.81 55.57 -29.35
CA ASN A 224 13.76 54.56 -29.12
C ASN A 224 14.22 53.27 -28.42
N SER A 225 15.47 53.21 -27.94
CA SER A 225 15.90 52.15 -27.03
C SER A 225 15.19 52.28 -25.67
N LYS A 226 14.98 51.15 -24.99
CA LYS A 226 14.34 51.16 -23.67
C LYS A 226 14.91 50.07 -22.77
N PHE A 227 15.08 50.42 -21.50
CA PHE A 227 15.34 49.47 -20.43
C PHE A 227 14.16 49.47 -19.48
N THR A 228 13.67 48.28 -19.12
CA THR A 228 12.60 48.11 -18.14
C THR A 228 13.06 47.17 -17.03
N LEU A 229 12.92 47.62 -15.79
CA LEU A 229 13.00 46.78 -14.61
C LEU A 229 11.58 46.57 -14.08
N GLY A 230 11.12 45.33 -14.00
CA GLY A 230 9.77 44.99 -13.58
C GLY A 230 9.74 44.08 -12.35
N TYR A 231 8.72 44.23 -11.52
CA TYR A 231 8.37 43.25 -10.50
C TYR A 231 6.91 42.83 -10.70
N GLU A 232 6.64 41.54 -10.61
CA GLU A 232 5.33 40.94 -10.76
C GLU A 232 5.03 40.02 -9.57
N TRP A 233 3.80 40.06 -9.09
CA TRP A 233 3.28 39.16 -8.07
C TRP A 233 1.92 38.63 -8.52
N GLN A 234 1.69 37.34 -8.30
CA GLN A 234 0.39 36.72 -8.54
C GLN A 234 0.12 35.63 -7.50
N HIS A 235 -1.16 35.32 -7.29
CA HIS A 235 -1.57 34.26 -6.38
C HIS A 235 -2.80 33.53 -6.90
N ASP A 236 -2.75 32.21 -6.95
CA ASP A 236 -3.90 31.34 -7.20
C ASP A 236 -3.83 30.12 -6.29
N LYS A 237 -4.96 29.42 -6.15
CA LYS A 237 -5.08 28.28 -5.24
C LYS A 237 -4.20 27.08 -5.66
N PRO A 238 -4.17 26.64 -6.94
CA PRO A 238 -3.34 25.51 -7.34
C PRO A 238 -1.83 25.76 -7.24
N ARG A 239 -1.35 26.98 -7.56
CA ARG A 239 0.09 27.29 -7.69
C ARG A 239 0.67 28.10 -6.53
N GLY A 240 -0.16 28.54 -5.57
CA GLY A 240 0.30 29.35 -4.45
C GLY A 240 0.68 30.78 -4.87
N SER A 241 1.58 31.42 -4.12
CA SER A 241 2.05 32.80 -4.40
C SER A 241 3.33 32.79 -5.22
N GLN A 242 3.34 33.52 -6.31
CA GLN A 242 4.48 33.60 -7.23
C GLN A 242 4.95 35.05 -7.38
N GLY A 243 6.26 35.26 -7.37
CA GLY A 243 6.88 36.57 -7.54
C GLY A 243 8.00 36.51 -8.57
N PHE A 244 8.06 37.51 -9.45
CA PHE A 244 9.06 37.62 -10.50
C PHE A 244 9.74 38.99 -10.50
N LEU A 245 11.06 39.01 -10.61
CA LEU A 245 11.85 40.18 -10.96
C LEU A 245 12.29 40.06 -12.42
N SER A 246 12.05 41.08 -13.22
CA SER A 246 12.31 41.06 -14.66
C SER A 246 13.19 42.22 -15.11
N ALA A 247 14.12 41.94 -16.03
CA ALA A 247 14.88 42.95 -16.74
C ALA A 247 14.64 42.76 -18.24
N ARG A 248 14.14 43.80 -18.91
CA ARG A 248 13.89 43.80 -20.35
C ARG A 248 14.73 44.84 -21.06
N LEU A 249 15.33 44.41 -22.15
CA LEU A 249 16.08 45.24 -23.06
C LEU A 249 15.41 45.35 -24.41
N SER A 250 15.13 46.57 -24.82
CA SER A 250 14.41 46.88 -26.05
C SER A 250 15.29 47.65 -27.02
N ILE A 251 15.55 47.06 -28.17
CA ILE A 251 16.46 47.62 -29.18
C ILE A 251 15.69 47.81 -30.49
N PRO A 252 15.59 49.06 -31.00
CA PRO A 252 15.02 49.31 -32.31
C PRO A 252 16.01 48.93 -33.41
N PHE A 253 15.50 48.38 -34.51
CA PHE A 253 16.28 47.99 -35.67
C PHE A 253 15.50 48.20 -36.97
N GLY A 254 16.19 48.05 -38.10
CA GLY A 254 15.57 48.20 -39.41
C GLY A 254 15.37 49.67 -39.83
N VAL A 255 14.38 49.89 -40.69
CA VAL A 255 14.05 51.22 -41.24
C VAL A 255 13.49 52.09 -40.11
N ASN A 256 13.80 53.39 -40.12
CA ASN A 256 13.30 54.38 -39.14
C ASN A 256 13.79 54.17 -37.70
N LYS A 257 14.86 53.39 -37.47
CA LYS A 257 15.44 53.19 -36.13
C LYS A 257 15.83 54.50 -35.42
N ASP A 258 16.22 55.51 -36.19
CA ASP A 258 16.66 56.82 -35.71
C ASP A 258 15.53 57.87 -35.71
N SER A 259 14.29 57.47 -36.01
CA SER A 259 13.12 58.36 -35.95
C SER A 259 12.90 58.87 -34.53
N LYS A 260 12.53 60.14 -34.39
CA LYS A 260 12.18 60.71 -33.09
C LYS A 260 10.70 60.48 -32.80
N LEU A 261 10.41 59.50 -31.93
CA LEU A 261 9.05 59.24 -31.44
C LEU A 261 8.78 60.09 -30.20
N GLU A 262 7.64 60.78 -30.18
CA GLU A 262 7.21 61.61 -29.05
C GLU A 262 5.85 61.19 -28.50
N GLY A 263 5.63 61.47 -27.21
CA GLY A 263 4.34 61.21 -26.54
C GLY A 263 3.83 59.77 -26.73
N MET A 264 2.60 59.65 -27.24
CA MET A 264 1.95 58.36 -27.49
C MET A 264 2.60 57.55 -28.61
N GLN A 265 3.38 58.17 -29.51
CA GLN A 265 4.08 57.45 -30.58
C GLN A 265 5.10 56.45 -30.00
N LYS A 266 5.81 56.82 -28.92
CA LYS A 266 6.72 55.88 -28.23
C LYS A 266 6.00 54.63 -27.74
N ARG A 267 4.73 54.79 -27.34
CA ARG A 267 3.93 53.69 -26.78
C ARG A 267 3.35 52.75 -27.85
N MET A 268 3.33 53.17 -29.12
CA MET A 268 2.89 52.31 -30.24
C MET A 268 3.76 51.07 -30.41
N LEU A 269 5.00 51.09 -29.90
CA LEU A 269 5.94 49.98 -29.93
C LEU A 269 6.06 49.23 -28.59
N SER A 270 5.20 49.52 -27.61
CA SER A 270 5.21 48.79 -26.33
C SER A 270 4.93 47.30 -26.58
N PRO A 271 5.54 46.37 -25.83
CA PRO A 271 5.20 44.96 -25.96
C PRO A 271 3.71 44.74 -25.72
N VAL A 272 3.09 43.82 -26.47
CA VAL A 272 1.77 43.31 -26.09
C VAL A 272 1.91 42.56 -24.76
N VAL A 273 1.05 42.90 -23.79
CA VAL A 273 1.01 42.26 -22.47
C VAL A 273 -0.16 41.28 -22.44
N ARG A 274 0.18 40.02 -22.27
CA ARG A 274 -0.71 38.85 -22.16
C ARG A 274 0.06 37.78 -21.40
N ASP A 275 -0.65 36.79 -20.87
CA ASP A 275 -0.02 35.51 -20.56
C ASP A 275 0.63 34.93 -21.82
N ILE A 276 1.93 34.63 -21.71
CA ILE A 276 2.70 34.04 -22.81
C ILE A 276 2.42 32.54 -22.84
N ASP A 277 2.36 31.95 -21.65
CA ASP A 277 2.16 30.54 -21.39
C ASP A 277 0.79 30.04 -21.84
N VAL A 278 0.76 28.88 -22.52
CA VAL A 278 -0.47 28.09 -22.62
C VAL A 278 -0.67 27.37 -21.27
N VAL A 279 -1.71 27.75 -20.54
CA VAL A 279 -1.97 27.20 -19.20
C VAL A 279 -2.48 25.76 -19.32
N THR A 280 -1.73 24.82 -18.74
CA THR A 280 -2.06 23.39 -18.71
C THR A 280 -2.11 22.85 -17.28
N SER A 281 -2.83 21.74 -17.09
CA SER A 281 -2.90 21.02 -15.81
C SER A 281 -3.09 19.52 -16.03
N ASN A 282 -2.50 18.69 -15.16
CA ASN A 282 -2.68 17.25 -15.19
C ASN A 282 -4.08 16.88 -14.66
N LYS A 283 -4.79 16.01 -15.39
CA LYS A 283 -6.06 15.43 -14.97
C LYS A 283 -5.80 14.29 -14.00
N VAL A 284 -6.12 14.51 -12.72
CA VAL A 284 -6.04 13.49 -11.68
C VAL A 284 -7.32 12.65 -11.68
N GLN A 285 -7.17 11.35 -11.89
CA GLN A 285 -8.24 10.37 -11.69
C GLN A 285 -8.10 9.72 -10.32
N THR A 286 -9.21 9.27 -9.73
CA THR A 286 -9.17 8.49 -8.49
C THR A 286 -10.22 7.39 -8.52
N GLU A 287 -9.77 6.16 -8.36
CA GLU A 287 -10.58 4.95 -8.46
C GLU A 287 -10.22 3.99 -7.31
N ASN A 288 -10.98 2.90 -7.15
CA ASN A 288 -10.59 1.82 -6.24
C ASN A 288 -9.31 1.15 -6.77
N ALA A 289 -8.39 0.82 -5.86
CA ALA A 289 -7.20 0.06 -6.16
C ALA A 289 -7.52 -1.44 -6.08
N LEU A 290 -7.10 -2.17 -7.11
CA LEU A 290 -7.22 -3.62 -7.20
C LEU A 290 -5.82 -4.22 -7.32
N PHE A 291 -5.63 -5.42 -6.78
CA PHE A 291 -4.47 -6.24 -7.11
C PHE A 291 -4.53 -6.72 -8.57
N GLU A 292 -3.46 -7.36 -9.04
CA GLU A 292 -3.32 -7.77 -10.43
C GLU A 292 -4.35 -8.82 -10.86
N ASP A 293 -4.76 -9.68 -9.94
CA ASP A 293 -5.83 -10.68 -10.12
C ASP A 293 -7.24 -10.07 -10.19
N GLY A 294 -7.39 -8.79 -9.80
CA GLY A 294 -8.66 -8.07 -9.74
C GLY A 294 -9.28 -8.02 -8.34
N THR A 295 -8.64 -8.61 -7.34
CA THR A 295 -9.07 -8.56 -5.94
C THR A 295 -9.00 -7.14 -5.39
N ALA A 296 -10.01 -6.72 -4.65
CA ALA A 296 -10.03 -5.41 -4.01
C ALA A 296 -9.01 -5.35 -2.87
N ILE A 297 -8.32 -4.22 -2.74
CA ILE A 297 -7.43 -4.00 -1.61
C ILE A 297 -8.24 -3.43 -0.46
N GLU A 298 -8.40 -4.21 0.60
CA GLU A 298 -9.24 -3.85 1.76
C GLU A 298 -8.58 -2.75 2.60
N ASN A 299 -7.26 -2.84 2.78
CA ASN A 299 -6.52 -1.87 3.58
C ASN A 299 -5.09 -1.67 3.08
N PHE A 300 -4.55 -0.47 3.29
CA PHE A 300 -3.20 -0.08 2.95
C PHE A 300 -2.44 0.40 4.19
N TYR A 301 -1.51 -0.42 4.66
CA TYR A 301 -0.61 -0.13 5.77
C TYR A 301 0.71 0.40 5.20
N ASN A 302 0.84 1.73 5.12
CA ASN A 302 2.00 2.37 4.52
C ASN A 302 3.01 2.82 5.57
N GLY A 303 4.27 2.44 5.41
CA GLY A 303 5.35 2.92 6.26
C GLY A 303 5.41 2.23 7.62
N VAL A 304 5.08 0.93 7.66
CA VAL A 304 5.26 0.09 8.86
C VAL A 304 6.71 0.16 9.30
N ASP A 305 6.94 0.62 10.54
CA ASP A 305 8.29 0.88 11.06
C ASP A 305 8.50 0.45 12.52
N THR A 306 7.51 -0.17 13.15
CA THR A 306 7.63 -0.78 14.48
C THR A 306 7.25 -2.26 14.50
N ALA A 307 7.74 -3.00 15.51
CA ALA A 307 7.45 -4.42 15.69
C ALA A 307 5.94 -4.67 15.86
N GLN A 308 5.26 -3.83 16.66
CA GLN A 308 3.82 -3.94 16.86
C GLN A 308 3.04 -3.64 15.58
N GLU A 309 3.40 -2.58 14.84
CA GLU A 309 2.74 -2.29 13.56
C GLU A 309 2.94 -3.40 12.53
N LEU A 310 4.10 -4.04 12.51
CA LEU A 310 4.34 -5.19 11.63
C LEU A 310 3.39 -6.34 11.97
N HIS A 311 3.32 -6.72 13.25
CA HIS A 311 2.42 -7.78 13.69
C HIS A 311 0.95 -7.40 13.46
N ASP A 312 0.55 -6.18 13.82
CA ASP A 312 -0.83 -5.71 13.68
C ASP A 312 -1.28 -5.63 12.22
N SER A 313 -0.39 -5.20 11.30
CA SER A 313 -0.72 -5.07 9.87
C SER A 313 -0.70 -6.40 9.11
N THR A 314 -0.03 -7.42 9.63
CA THR A 314 0.06 -8.75 9.03
C THR A 314 -0.89 -9.73 9.72
N THR A 315 -0.57 -10.12 10.96
CA THR A 315 -1.32 -11.09 11.78
C THR A 315 -2.75 -10.63 12.04
N MET A 316 -2.91 -9.40 12.55
CA MET A 316 -4.23 -8.84 12.86
C MET A 316 -4.83 -8.03 11.71
N GLY A 317 -4.07 -7.79 10.65
CA GLY A 317 -4.49 -7.01 9.50
C GLY A 317 -5.55 -7.69 8.64
N ASP A 318 -6.24 -6.90 7.84
CA ASP A 318 -7.27 -7.39 6.93
C ASP A 318 -6.66 -8.37 5.90
N LYS A 319 -7.45 -9.39 5.52
CA LYS A 319 -7.17 -10.17 4.31
C LYS A 319 -7.15 -9.22 3.11
N ASN A 320 -6.44 -9.57 2.04
CA ASN A 320 -6.32 -8.71 0.86
C ASN A 320 -5.77 -7.29 1.14
N SER A 321 -4.92 -7.13 2.15
CA SER A 321 -4.28 -5.85 2.46
C SER A 321 -2.92 -5.70 1.78
N LEU A 322 -2.50 -4.45 1.58
CA LEU A 322 -1.15 -4.09 1.13
C LEU A 322 -0.38 -3.51 2.32
N VAL A 323 0.67 -4.21 2.74
CA VAL A 323 1.56 -3.81 3.83
C VAL A 323 2.89 -3.36 3.25
N VAL A 324 3.33 -2.15 3.58
CA VAL A 324 4.61 -1.59 3.12
C VAL A 324 5.52 -1.35 4.30
N ILE A 325 6.62 -2.11 4.35
CA ILE A 325 7.66 -1.98 5.36
C ILE A 325 8.75 -1.08 4.79
N SER A 326 8.89 0.11 5.39
CA SER A 326 9.71 1.15 4.77
C SER A 326 11.18 1.08 5.16
N ASN A 327 11.55 0.51 6.30
CA ASN A 327 12.94 0.52 6.80
C ASN A 327 13.31 -0.81 7.45
N ASP A 328 14.60 -0.98 7.78
CA ASP A 328 15.03 -2.12 8.60
C ASP A 328 14.29 -2.09 9.94
N LEU A 329 13.93 -3.27 10.44
CA LEU A 329 13.13 -3.42 11.64
C LEU A 329 13.59 -4.63 12.45
N ASN A 330 13.82 -4.42 13.75
CA ASN A 330 14.01 -5.50 14.70
C ASN A 330 12.69 -5.74 15.41
N THR A 331 12.26 -7.00 15.47
CA THR A 331 11.02 -7.42 16.10
C THR A 331 11.29 -8.60 17.03
N PRO A 332 10.73 -8.64 18.24
CA PRO A 332 10.69 -9.87 19.02
C PRO A 332 9.51 -10.78 18.59
N TYR A 333 8.59 -10.28 17.76
CA TYR A 333 7.34 -10.95 17.39
C TYR A 333 7.46 -11.69 16.07
N SER A 334 6.92 -12.91 16.04
CA SER A 334 6.54 -13.58 14.81
C SER A 334 5.29 -12.93 14.21
N SER A 335 5.20 -12.90 12.89
CA SER A 335 4.10 -12.27 12.15
C SER A 335 3.46 -13.27 11.20
N ILE A 336 2.14 -13.35 11.18
CA ILE A 336 1.38 -14.30 10.37
C ILE A 336 0.81 -13.55 9.17
N ILE A 337 1.17 -13.96 7.96
CA ILE A 337 0.65 -13.33 6.74
C ILE A 337 -0.58 -14.08 6.27
N SER A 338 -1.72 -13.40 6.24
CA SER A 338 -3.00 -14.01 5.83
C SER A 338 -3.14 -14.11 4.31
N GLU A 339 -3.97 -15.04 3.82
CA GLU A 339 -4.29 -15.16 2.39
C GLU A 339 -4.69 -13.81 1.76
N GLY A 340 -4.18 -13.56 0.56
CA GLY A 340 -4.44 -12.36 -0.22
C GLY A 340 -3.63 -11.13 0.23
N GLN A 341 -2.95 -11.18 1.38
CA GLN A 341 -2.08 -10.09 1.81
C GLN A 341 -0.83 -10.00 0.92
N LYS A 342 -0.39 -8.77 0.70
CA LYS A 342 0.84 -8.44 0.01
C LYS A 342 1.74 -7.61 0.92
N VAL A 343 2.89 -8.14 1.31
CA VAL A 343 3.90 -7.49 2.15
C VAL A 343 5.10 -7.08 1.31
N VAL A 344 5.42 -5.79 1.30
CA VAL A 344 6.36 -5.21 0.33
C VAL A 344 7.36 -4.31 1.03
N GLY A 345 8.65 -4.48 0.74
CA GLY A 345 9.66 -3.54 1.24
C GLY A 345 9.74 -2.24 0.43
N GLY A 346 10.44 -1.24 0.97
CA GLY A 346 10.59 0.07 0.35
C GLY A 346 11.25 0.06 -1.04
N GLN A 347 11.03 1.12 -1.83
CA GLN A 347 11.50 1.30 -3.22
C GLN A 347 11.04 0.24 -4.23
N SER A 348 10.11 -0.63 -3.84
CA SER A 348 9.54 -1.67 -4.69
C SER A 348 8.41 -1.11 -5.55
N PHE A 349 8.13 -1.75 -6.68
CA PHE A 349 6.97 -1.43 -7.49
C PHE A 349 5.84 -2.42 -7.21
N VAL A 350 4.66 -1.90 -6.87
CA VAL A 350 3.42 -2.64 -6.75
C VAL A 350 2.59 -2.37 -7.99
N LYS A 351 2.36 -3.41 -8.78
CA LYS A 351 1.47 -3.34 -9.94
C LYS A 351 0.03 -3.46 -9.48
N LEU A 352 -0.78 -2.48 -9.86
CA LEU A 352 -2.19 -2.35 -9.47
C LEU A 352 -3.06 -2.22 -10.71
N LYS A 353 -4.33 -2.62 -10.56
CA LYS A 353 -5.38 -2.41 -11.54
C LYS A 353 -6.45 -1.47 -10.98
N THR A 354 -7.24 -0.94 -11.90
CA THR A 354 -8.44 -0.15 -11.61
C THR A 354 -9.66 -0.85 -12.21
N PRO A 355 -10.88 -0.57 -11.73
CA PRO A 355 -12.11 -1.07 -12.34
C PRO A 355 -12.27 -0.72 -13.83
N THR A 356 -11.66 0.40 -14.29
CA THR A 356 -11.65 0.79 -15.70
C THR A 356 -10.67 -0.03 -16.56
N GLY A 357 -9.91 -0.95 -15.96
CA GLY A 357 -8.92 -1.80 -16.64
C GLY A 357 -7.55 -1.13 -16.84
N LYS A 358 -7.33 0.06 -16.25
CA LYS A 358 -6.01 0.72 -16.25
C LYS A 358 -5.07 0.00 -15.30
N THR A 359 -3.86 -0.29 -15.79
CA THR A 359 -2.73 -0.73 -14.95
C THR A 359 -1.92 0.48 -14.50
N VAL A 360 -1.61 0.55 -13.22
CA VAL A 360 -0.77 1.58 -12.61
C VAL A 360 0.32 0.92 -11.75
N PHE A 361 1.45 1.61 -11.59
CA PHE A 361 2.57 1.13 -10.78
C PHE A 361 2.78 2.09 -9.62
N TYR A 362 2.45 1.64 -8.41
CA TYR A 362 2.74 2.36 -7.19
C TYR A 362 4.17 2.04 -6.75
N LYS A 363 4.98 3.06 -6.47
CA LYS A 363 6.34 2.87 -5.96
C LYS A 363 6.32 3.07 -4.44
N THR A 364 6.72 2.05 -3.68
CA THR A 364 6.76 2.14 -2.22
C THR A 364 7.87 3.07 -1.74
N GLU A 365 7.63 3.76 -0.63
CA GLU A 365 8.60 4.65 0.01
C GLU A 365 9.52 3.87 0.97
N GLY A 366 10.65 4.47 1.34
CA GLY A 366 11.60 3.90 2.32
C GLY A 366 12.91 3.37 1.71
N LYS A 367 13.63 2.55 2.46
CA LYS A 367 14.86 1.85 2.09
C LYS A 367 14.56 0.69 1.14
N ALA A 368 15.41 0.50 0.12
CA ALA A 368 15.33 -0.68 -0.75
C ALA A 368 15.81 -1.94 0.00
N ASN A 369 15.03 -3.03 -0.08
CA ASN A 369 15.32 -4.31 0.57
C ASN A 369 15.62 -4.15 2.08
N PRO A 370 14.68 -3.63 2.88
CA PRO A 370 14.85 -3.56 4.32
C PRO A 370 15.04 -4.97 4.89
N VAL A 371 15.83 -5.06 5.97
CA VAL A 371 16.07 -6.28 6.73
C VAL A 371 15.17 -6.29 7.95
N ILE A 372 14.39 -7.36 8.10
CA ILE A 372 13.53 -7.59 9.26
C ILE A 372 14.16 -8.70 10.09
N GLU A 373 14.62 -8.38 11.29
CA GLU A 373 15.30 -9.33 12.18
C GLU A 373 14.37 -9.71 13.33
N ASN A 374 14.09 -11.00 13.48
CA ASN A 374 13.50 -11.51 14.71
C ASN A 374 14.58 -11.69 15.79
N THR A 375 14.57 -10.85 16.82
CA THR A 375 15.63 -10.82 17.84
C THR A 375 15.60 -12.00 18.80
N ASN A 376 14.52 -12.79 18.81
CA ASN A 376 14.40 -13.99 19.63
C ASN A 376 14.87 -15.26 18.90
N GLY A 377 15.25 -15.16 17.63
CA GLY A 377 15.64 -16.33 16.84
C GLY A 377 14.46 -17.18 16.35
N ASN A 378 13.24 -16.60 16.35
CA ASN A 378 12.06 -17.20 15.74
C ASN A 378 11.91 -16.73 14.28
N THR A 379 11.16 -17.46 13.46
CA THR A 379 10.87 -17.02 12.08
C THR A 379 10.12 -15.67 12.09
N VAL A 380 10.50 -14.75 11.21
CA VAL A 380 9.82 -13.43 11.10
C VAL A 380 8.39 -13.59 10.59
N PHE A 381 8.22 -14.33 9.50
CA PHE A 381 6.93 -14.54 8.84
C PHE A 381 6.55 -16.02 8.77
N SER A 382 5.32 -16.32 9.15
CA SER A 382 4.65 -17.59 8.88
C SER A 382 3.32 -17.35 8.18
N THR A 383 2.59 -18.40 7.85
CA THR A 383 1.22 -18.32 7.34
C THR A 383 0.28 -19.12 8.25
N PRO A 384 -1.03 -18.82 8.26
CA PRO A 384 -1.99 -19.64 8.99
C PRO A 384 -1.98 -21.10 8.50
N GLN A 385 -2.45 -22.00 9.36
CA GLN A 385 -2.67 -23.40 9.02
C GLN A 385 -3.67 -23.53 7.86
N GLY A 386 -3.34 -24.36 6.86
CA GLY A 386 -4.20 -24.58 5.68
C GLY A 386 -4.35 -23.36 4.74
N ALA A 387 -3.56 -22.29 4.92
CA ALA A 387 -3.58 -21.14 4.02
C ALA A 387 -2.97 -21.49 2.66
N ASP A 388 -3.63 -21.02 1.60
CA ASP A 388 -3.11 -21.05 0.23
C ASP A 388 -2.00 -20.00 0.07
N ALA A 389 -0.74 -20.41 0.27
CA ALA A 389 0.40 -19.50 0.22
C ALA A 389 0.65 -18.94 -1.20
N SER A 390 0.07 -19.51 -2.25
CA SER A 390 0.12 -18.93 -3.60
C SER A 390 -0.61 -17.57 -3.69
N LYS A 391 -1.55 -17.32 -2.78
CA LYS A 391 -2.26 -16.04 -2.64
C LYS A 391 -1.51 -15.02 -1.77
N ILE A 392 -0.38 -15.40 -1.19
CA ILE A 392 0.45 -14.52 -0.37
C ILE A 392 1.61 -14.01 -1.22
N GLN A 393 1.90 -12.70 -1.12
CA GLN A 393 3.02 -12.11 -1.86
C GLN A 393 3.92 -11.32 -0.92
N VAL A 394 5.15 -11.78 -0.74
CA VAL A 394 6.18 -11.07 0.03
C VAL A 394 7.37 -10.80 -0.88
N TYR A 395 7.78 -9.54 -1.01
CA TYR A 395 8.93 -9.20 -1.84
C TYR A 395 9.57 -7.85 -1.51
N GLY A 396 10.78 -7.65 -2.01
CA GLY A 396 11.50 -6.39 -1.86
C GLY A 396 11.99 -6.13 -0.44
N LEU A 397 12.14 -7.18 0.37
CA LEU A 397 12.65 -7.18 1.75
C LEU A 397 13.52 -8.43 2.00
N LYS A 398 14.14 -8.49 3.18
CA LYS A 398 14.86 -9.67 3.70
C LYS A 398 14.43 -9.95 5.12
N THR A 399 14.55 -11.21 5.53
CA THR A 399 14.21 -11.66 6.89
C THR A 399 15.36 -12.43 7.52
N GLU A 400 15.63 -12.16 8.80
CA GLU A 400 16.67 -12.82 9.60
C GLU A 400 16.01 -13.39 10.87
N SER A 401 16.38 -14.62 11.22
CA SER A 401 16.03 -15.27 12.49
C SER A 401 17.33 -15.45 13.28
N GLY A 402 17.58 -14.57 14.25
CA GLY A 402 18.89 -14.49 14.90
C GLY A 402 19.99 -14.21 13.89
N SER A 403 20.99 -15.11 13.77
CA SER A 403 22.10 -14.96 12.82
C SER A 403 21.88 -15.60 11.44
N SER A 404 20.68 -16.14 11.19
CA SER A 404 20.38 -16.95 10.00
C SER A 404 19.44 -16.22 9.04
N ASP A 405 19.80 -16.19 7.75
CA ASP A 405 18.98 -15.65 6.67
C ASP A 405 17.76 -16.54 6.41
N THR A 406 16.59 -16.21 6.95
CA THR A 406 15.34 -16.91 6.59
C THR A 406 14.85 -16.41 5.24
N SER A 407 14.90 -17.24 4.20
CA SER A 407 14.57 -16.81 2.81
C SER A 407 13.33 -17.47 2.24
N ILE A 408 12.74 -18.40 3.00
CA ILE A 408 11.58 -19.18 2.61
C ILE A 408 10.52 -18.98 3.69
N ILE A 409 9.31 -18.60 3.27
CA ILE A 409 8.11 -18.63 4.11
C ILE A 409 7.30 -19.83 3.65
N ILE A 410 7.09 -20.79 4.53
CA ILE A 410 6.42 -22.06 4.22
C ILE A 410 5.12 -22.10 5.03
N PRO A 411 4.00 -22.53 4.43
CA PRO A 411 2.81 -22.80 5.19
C PRO A 411 3.01 -24.01 6.10
N ALA A 412 2.37 -23.99 7.26
CA ALA A 412 2.38 -25.15 8.15
C ALA A 412 1.90 -26.42 7.42
N PHE A 413 0.91 -26.28 6.53
CA PHE A 413 0.41 -27.37 5.67
C PHE A 413 0.14 -26.87 4.24
N THR A 414 0.53 -27.66 3.24
CA THR A 414 0.05 -27.55 1.86
C THR A 414 -1.14 -28.49 1.69
N LYS A 415 -2.30 -27.96 1.31
CA LYS A 415 -3.53 -28.74 1.10
C LYS A 415 -3.73 -29.02 -0.39
N VAL A 416 -3.95 -30.28 -0.76
CA VAL A 416 -4.22 -30.69 -2.13
C VAL A 416 -5.52 -31.48 -2.21
N GLU A 417 -6.49 -30.95 -2.94
CA GLU A 417 -7.76 -31.63 -3.21
C GLU A 417 -7.75 -32.26 -4.60
N PHE A 418 -8.22 -33.50 -4.72
CA PHE A 418 -8.29 -34.21 -5.99
C PHE A 418 -9.59 -35.01 -6.14
N ASP A 419 -10.00 -35.28 -7.37
CA ASP A 419 -11.19 -36.10 -7.64
C ASP A 419 -10.83 -37.53 -8.03
N SER A 420 -11.83 -38.41 -8.01
CA SER A 420 -11.65 -39.84 -8.36
C SER A 420 -11.33 -40.08 -9.84
N THR A 421 -11.32 -39.04 -10.69
CA THR A 421 -11.01 -39.12 -12.12
C THR A 421 -9.54 -38.89 -12.43
N VAL A 422 -8.76 -38.39 -11.45
CA VAL A 422 -7.32 -38.15 -11.59
C VAL A 422 -6.58 -39.43 -11.96
N SER A 423 -5.78 -39.34 -13.02
CA SER A 423 -4.96 -40.42 -13.54
C SER A 423 -3.49 -40.27 -13.18
N ALA A 424 -2.76 -41.39 -13.14
CA ALA A 424 -1.32 -41.39 -12.89
C ALA A 424 -0.57 -40.43 -13.83
N GLY A 425 0.28 -39.59 -13.25
CA GLY A 425 1.08 -38.57 -13.94
C GLY A 425 0.37 -37.23 -14.12
N GLU A 426 -0.90 -37.10 -13.79
CA GLU A 426 -1.59 -35.80 -13.79
C GLU A 426 -1.12 -34.92 -12.62
N SER A 427 -1.17 -33.61 -12.84
CA SER A 427 -0.79 -32.61 -11.84
C SER A 427 -1.86 -32.56 -10.75
N LEU A 428 -1.45 -32.72 -9.51
CA LEU A 428 -2.31 -32.60 -8.33
C LEU A 428 -2.27 -31.18 -7.75
N GLY A 429 -1.16 -30.48 -7.92
CA GLY A 429 -0.94 -29.16 -7.34
C GLY A 429 0.54 -28.82 -7.28
N GLN A 430 0.88 -27.87 -6.41
CA GLN A 430 2.25 -27.45 -6.17
C GLN A 430 2.48 -27.33 -4.67
N VAL A 431 3.72 -27.54 -4.22
CA VAL A 431 4.13 -27.16 -2.87
C VAL A 431 4.13 -25.63 -2.79
N ASP A 432 3.21 -25.08 -2.03
CA ASP A 432 3.04 -23.64 -1.90
C ASP A 432 4.06 -23.08 -0.91
N LEU A 433 4.85 -22.08 -1.32
CA LEU A 433 5.80 -21.36 -0.47
C LEU A 433 6.10 -19.97 -1.04
N VAL A 434 6.69 -19.10 -0.23
CA VAL A 434 7.21 -17.79 -0.66
C VAL A 434 8.74 -17.81 -0.63
N ASN A 435 9.35 -17.89 -1.82
CA ASN A 435 10.80 -17.84 -2.01
C ASN A 435 11.27 -16.39 -2.20
N LEU A 436 11.74 -15.76 -1.11
CA LEU A 436 12.12 -14.35 -1.09
C LEU A 436 13.37 -14.05 -1.93
N LYS A 437 14.29 -15.01 -2.07
CA LYS A 437 15.51 -14.88 -2.87
C LYS A 437 15.30 -15.17 -4.34
N ASN A 438 14.16 -15.76 -4.71
CA ASN A 438 13.90 -16.30 -6.04
C ASN A 438 15.07 -17.20 -6.50
N GLU A 439 15.55 -18.04 -5.59
CA GLU A 439 16.64 -18.98 -5.81
C GLU A 439 16.14 -20.34 -6.32
N GLU A 440 17.04 -21.15 -6.87
CA GLU A 440 16.71 -22.54 -7.22
C GLU A 440 16.54 -23.37 -5.94
N LEU A 441 15.45 -24.12 -5.87
CA LEU A 441 15.11 -25.00 -4.75
C LEU A 441 15.06 -26.44 -5.26
N THR A 442 15.41 -27.40 -4.40
CA THR A 442 15.24 -28.82 -4.68
C THR A 442 14.17 -29.41 -3.78
N TYR A 443 13.24 -30.17 -4.35
CA TYR A 443 12.13 -30.77 -3.62
C TYR A 443 12.27 -32.29 -3.56
N THR A 444 12.09 -32.85 -2.37
CA THR A 444 12.09 -34.30 -2.16
C THR A 444 10.91 -34.67 -1.28
N ILE A 445 10.08 -35.59 -1.76
CA ILE A 445 9.02 -36.15 -0.92
C ILE A 445 9.64 -37.14 0.06
N VAL A 446 9.30 -36.98 1.32
CA VAL A 446 9.67 -37.88 2.42
C VAL A 446 8.41 -38.38 3.09
N VAL A 447 8.48 -39.62 3.57
CA VAL A 447 7.43 -40.17 4.42
C VAL A 447 7.48 -39.39 5.74
N ALA A 448 6.33 -38.89 6.20
CA ALA A 448 6.22 -38.31 7.53
C ALA A 448 6.76 -39.33 8.54
N ASN A 449 7.67 -38.90 9.42
CA ASN A 449 8.39 -39.76 10.34
C ASN A 449 7.44 -40.77 11.04
N PRO A 450 7.76 -42.08 11.12
CA PRO A 450 6.94 -43.17 11.70
C PRO A 450 6.58 -43.06 13.20
N ASP A 451 6.75 -41.89 13.84
CA ASP A 451 6.62 -41.71 15.30
C ASP A 451 5.26 -41.13 15.74
N PHE A 452 4.26 -41.06 14.86
CA PHE A 452 2.85 -41.05 15.30
C PHE A 452 2.53 -42.47 15.82
N ASP A 453 2.84 -42.74 17.09
CA ASP A 453 2.51 -43.98 17.80
C ASP A 453 1.11 -43.89 18.42
N ASP A 454 0.09 -43.59 17.61
CA ASP A 454 -1.33 -43.59 17.99
C ASP A 454 -2.01 -44.94 17.69
N GLY A 455 -1.24 -46.03 17.60
CA GLY A 455 -1.77 -47.39 17.62
C GLY A 455 -2.63 -47.79 16.40
N LEU A 456 -2.83 -46.90 15.43
CA LEU A 456 -3.26 -47.27 14.10
C LEU A 456 -2.06 -47.87 13.36
N PRO A 457 -2.22 -49.03 12.69
CA PRO A 457 -1.09 -49.66 12.02
C PRO A 457 -0.59 -48.72 10.92
N VAL A 458 0.58 -48.12 11.14
CA VAL A 458 1.53 -47.85 10.07
C VAL A 458 1.81 -49.22 9.46
N GLY A 459 1.02 -49.58 8.45
CA GLY A 459 1.07 -50.90 7.85
C GLY A 459 2.51 -51.22 7.42
N PRO A 460 3.01 -52.44 7.68
CA PRO A 460 4.42 -52.74 7.47
C PRO A 460 4.78 -52.70 5.98
N GLY A 461 5.51 -51.65 5.52
CA GLY A 461 6.27 -51.66 4.26
C GLY A 461 6.19 -50.47 3.27
N ASN A 462 6.03 -49.21 3.67
CA ASN A 462 5.47 -48.17 2.78
C ASN A 462 6.31 -46.91 2.41
N GLU A 463 7.65 -46.94 2.45
CA GLU A 463 8.41 -45.93 1.66
C GLU A 463 8.05 -46.00 0.16
N GLU A 464 7.75 -47.21 -0.35
CA GLU A 464 7.38 -47.45 -1.76
C GLU A 464 5.92 -47.05 -2.07
N TYR A 465 5.00 -47.11 -1.10
CA TYR A 465 3.56 -46.86 -1.30
C TYR A 465 3.21 -45.36 -1.39
N LEU A 466 3.83 -44.51 -0.57
CA LEU A 466 3.59 -43.06 -0.62
C LEU A 466 4.12 -42.46 -1.94
N THR A 467 5.32 -42.87 -2.38
CA THR A 467 5.85 -42.47 -3.69
C THR A 467 5.06 -43.04 -4.88
N ASP A 468 4.35 -44.14 -4.67
CA ASP A 468 3.44 -44.73 -5.65
C ASP A 468 2.07 -44.01 -5.70
N VAL A 469 1.69 -43.27 -4.66
CA VAL A 469 0.45 -42.48 -4.60
C VAL A 469 0.69 -41.05 -5.08
N ILE A 470 1.83 -40.47 -4.72
CA ILE A 470 2.19 -39.08 -5.06
C ILE A 470 3.69 -38.97 -5.31
N THR A 471 4.05 -38.13 -6.28
CA THR A 471 5.44 -37.76 -6.57
C THR A 471 5.58 -36.25 -6.59
N VAL A 472 6.77 -35.75 -6.29
CA VAL A 472 7.11 -34.32 -6.42
C VAL A 472 8.18 -34.14 -7.51
N ASP A 473 7.99 -33.17 -8.39
CA ASP A 473 9.02 -32.74 -9.31
C ASP A 473 10.13 -32.01 -8.53
N SER A 474 11.34 -32.56 -8.59
CA SER A 474 12.44 -32.08 -7.75
C SER A 474 12.91 -30.66 -8.07
N SER A 475 12.52 -30.08 -9.21
CA SER A 475 12.92 -28.75 -9.64
C SER A 475 11.82 -27.70 -9.51
N THR A 476 10.56 -28.12 -9.62
CA THR A 476 9.41 -27.19 -9.62
C THR A 476 8.55 -27.29 -8.38
N GLY A 477 8.67 -28.37 -7.59
CA GLY A 477 7.75 -28.66 -6.49
C GLY A 477 6.35 -29.04 -6.95
N GLU A 478 6.17 -29.33 -8.26
CA GLU A 478 4.88 -29.79 -8.79
C GLU A 478 4.57 -31.19 -8.26
N LEU A 479 3.42 -31.33 -7.63
CA LEU A 479 2.91 -32.59 -7.11
C LEU A 479 2.16 -33.32 -8.23
N LYS A 480 2.46 -34.60 -8.43
CA LYS A 480 1.86 -35.44 -9.47
C LYS A 480 1.30 -36.72 -8.89
N ALA A 481 0.17 -37.13 -9.45
CA ALA A 481 -0.46 -38.40 -9.14
C ALA A 481 0.49 -39.56 -9.45
N GLY A 482 0.74 -40.40 -8.46
CA GLY A 482 1.46 -41.65 -8.63
C GLY A 482 0.61 -42.73 -9.30
N ALA A 483 1.21 -43.89 -9.54
CA ALA A 483 0.56 -45.02 -10.21
C ALA A 483 -0.67 -45.58 -9.46
N ASN A 484 -0.72 -45.40 -8.14
CA ASN A 484 -1.74 -45.98 -7.25
C ASN A 484 -2.71 -44.94 -6.66
N ILE A 485 -2.74 -43.70 -7.18
CA ILE A 485 -3.64 -42.64 -6.66
C ILE A 485 -5.11 -43.07 -6.58
N ALA A 486 -5.59 -43.86 -7.53
CA ALA A 486 -6.98 -44.33 -7.57
C ALA A 486 -7.33 -45.36 -6.46
N SER A 487 -6.32 -45.88 -5.77
CA SER A 487 -6.47 -46.78 -4.61
C SER A 487 -5.91 -46.15 -3.33
N ALA A 488 -5.60 -44.86 -3.34
CA ALA A 488 -5.22 -44.13 -2.16
C ALA A 488 -6.41 -44.05 -1.19
N PRO A 489 -6.16 -44.00 0.14
CA PRO A 489 -7.19 -43.63 1.09
C PRO A 489 -7.78 -42.25 0.77
N ASP A 490 -8.97 -41.96 1.31
CA ASP A 490 -9.64 -40.68 1.08
C ASP A 490 -8.82 -39.48 1.61
N MET A 491 -7.87 -39.73 2.53
CA MET A 491 -6.89 -38.78 3.06
C MET A 491 -5.48 -39.39 3.07
N VAL A 492 -4.47 -38.63 2.65
CA VAL A 492 -3.06 -39.03 2.67
C VAL A 492 -2.21 -37.88 3.20
N GLU A 493 -1.32 -38.19 4.13
CA GLU A 493 -0.35 -37.23 4.66
C GLU A 493 1.07 -37.58 4.20
N ALA A 494 1.85 -36.55 3.90
CA ALA A 494 3.23 -36.66 3.46
C ALA A 494 4.04 -35.45 3.95
N MET A 495 5.36 -35.52 3.83
CA MET A 495 6.24 -34.37 4.00
C MET A 495 7.00 -34.10 2.71
N VAL A 496 7.30 -32.83 2.46
CA VAL A 496 8.24 -32.43 1.41
C VAL A 496 9.39 -31.69 2.05
N THR A 497 10.61 -32.20 1.86
CA THR A 497 11.83 -31.46 2.15
C THR A 497 12.16 -30.55 0.97
N ILE A 498 12.33 -29.27 1.26
CA ILE A 498 12.74 -28.22 0.35
C ILE A 498 14.17 -27.81 0.72
N THR A 499 15.14 -28.17 -0.10
CA THR A 499 16.54 -27.78 0.09
C THR A 499 16.83 -26.50 -0.67
N ASP A 500 17.33 -25.50 0.03
CA ASP A 500 17.69 -24.21 -0.56
C ASP A 500 19.08 -24.20 -1.23
N SER A 501 19.46 -23.07 -1.82
CA SER A 501 20.74 -22.95 -2.53
C SER A 501 21.98 -23.03 -1.62
N SER A 502 21.79 -22.87 -0.31
CA SER A 502 22.83 -23.04 0.72
C SER A 502 23.00 -24.48 1.18
N GLY A 503 22.01 -25.34 0.88
CA GLY A 503 21.93 -26.72 1.35
C GLY A 503 21.23 -26.88 2.69
N GLU A 504 20.50 -25.86 3.15
CA GLU A 504 19.63 -25.95 4.32
C GLU A 504 18.29 -26.58 3.90
N ASP A 505 17.83 -27.53 4.70
CA ASP A 505 16.59 -28.25 4.49
C ASP A 505 15.45 -27.57 5.26
N HIS A 506 14.34 -27.35 4.58
CA HIS A 506 13.11 -26.83 5.14
C HIS A 506 12.00 -27.85 4.91
N GLU A 507 11.04 -27.98 5.82
CA GLU A 507 10.01 -29.01 5.74
C GLU A 507 8.62 -28.38 5.58
N ALA A 508 7.85 -28.93 4.65
CA ALA A 508 6.44 -28.61 4.46
C ALA A 508 5.60 -29.87 4.65
N PHE A 509 4.62 -29.83 5.56
CA PHE A 509 3.64 -30.89 5.66
C PHE A 509 2.67 -30.79 4.47
N LEU A 510 2.36 -31.93 3.89
CA LEU A 510 1.47 -32.07 2.75
C LEU A 510 0.31 -32.96 3.13
N GLN A 511 -0.90 -32.46 2.91
CA GLN A 511 -2.11 -33.22 3.13
C GLN A 511 -2.95 -33.26 1.86
N LEU A 512 -3.24 -34.47 1.41
CA LEU A 512 -4.07 -34.75 0.25
C LEU A 512 -5.42 -35.29 0.70
N ALA A 513 -6.48 -34.74 0.15
CA ALA A 513 -7.82 -35.29 0.33
C ALA A 513 -8.55 -35.40 -0.99
N ASN A 514 -9.35 -36.44 -1.12
CA ASN A 514 -10.18 -36.58 -2.30
C ASN A 514 -11.54 -35.88 -2.14
N GLU A 515 -12.29 -35.83 -3.24
CA GLU A 515 -13.61 -35.21 -3.30
C GLU A 515 -14.65 -35.80 -2.31
N ASN A 516 -14.43 -37.01 -1.79
CA ASN A 516 -15.32 -37.60 -0.79
C ASN A 516 -15.18 -36.92 0.57
N VAL A 517 -13.97 -36.47 0.94
CA VAL A 517 -13.71 -35.72 2.18
C VAL A 517 -14.25 -34.30 2.05
N ALA A 518 -13.86 -33.57 1.01
CA ALA A 518 -14.24 -32.17 0.85
C ALA A 518 -15.78 -31.95 0.78
N ASN A 519 -16.52 -32.96 0.33
CA ASN A 519 -17.99 -32.90 0.18
C ASN A 519 -18.76 -33.81 1.15
N ALA A 520 -18.10 -34.42 2.13
CA ALA A 520 -18.75 -35.30 3.10
C ALA A 520 -19.73 -34.56 4.00
N ASP A 521 -20.81 -35.25 4.38
CA ASP A 521 -21.71 -34.82 5.45
C ASP A 521 -21.28 -35.50 6.75
N TYR A 522 -20.68 -34.73 7.65
CA TYR A 522 -20.18 -35.19 8.94
C TYR A 522 -21.23 -35.22 10.05
N SER A 523 -22.50 -34.92 9.74
CA SER A 523 -23.58 -34.88 10.75
C SER A 523 -23.89 -36.24 11.38
N SER A 524 -23.38 -37.34 10.82
CA SER A 524 -23.47 -38.68 11.43
C SER A 524 -22.65 -38.81 12.72
N ILE A 525 -21.49 -38.14 12.79
CA ILE A 525 -20.56 -38.18 13.94
C ILE A 525 -20.63 -36.88 14.76
N LEU A 526 -20.84 -35.74 14.10
CA LEU A 526 -20.93 -34.41 14.72
C LEU A 526 -22.26 -33.73 14.32
N PRO A 527 -23.41 -34.24 14.78
CA PRO A 527 -24.73 -33.70 14.43
C PRO A 527 -25.01 -32.31 15.01
N GLY A 528 -24.22 -31.88 16.00
CA GLY A 528 -24.42 -30.65 16.76
C GLY A 528 -23.42 -29.56 16.46
N THR A 529 -23.87 -28.31 16.55
CA THR A 529 -23.00 -27.13 16.54
C THR A 529 -23.50 -26.10 17.55
N TYR A 530 -22.58 -25.50 18.31
CA TYR A 530 -22.85 -24.41 19.25
C TYR A 530 -21.80 -23.31 19.05
N TYR A 531 -22.20 -22.04 19.08
CA TYR A 531 -21.26 -20.93 18.89
C TYR A 531 -21.20 -20.04 20.13
N THR A 532 -20.00 -19.72 20.60
CA THR A 532 -19.79 -18.81 21.73
C THR A 532 -18.46 -18.06 21.59
N ASN A 533 -18.47 -16.73 21.79
CA ASN A 533 -17.26 -15.89 21.85
C ASN A 533 -16.20 -16.14 20.75
N GLY A 534 -16.63 -16.25 19.49
CA GLY A 534 -15.70 -16.50 18.38
C GLY A 534 -15.43 -17.97 18.07
N VAL A 535 -15.83 -18.89 18.96
CA VAL A 535 -15.55 -20.33 18.87
C VAL A 535 -16.77 -21.09 18.38
N THR A 536 -16.55 -22.00 17.43
CA THR A 536 -17.53 -23.00 17.01
C THR A 536 -17.26 -24.32 17.72
N ILE A 537 -18.21 -24.82 18.51
CA ILE A 537 -18.15 -26.14 19.13
C ILE A 537 -18.92 -27.12 18.24
N ASN A 538 -18.22 -28.06 17.63
CA ASN A 538 -18.83 -29.19 16.93
C ASN A 538 -18.97 -30.35 17.91
N PHE A 539 -20.09 -31.07 17.92
CA PHE A 539 -20.26 -32.12 18.93
C PHE A 539 -21.08 -33.33 18.50
N GLY A 540 -20.67 -34.48 19.04
CA GLY A 540 -21.38 -35.74 19.00
C GLY A 540 -22.69 -35.73 19.80
N ALA A 541 -23.65 -36.57 19.40
CA ALA A 541 -25.00 -36.57 19.98
C ALA A 541 -25.05 -36.80 21.50
N ASP A 542 -24.11 -37.59 22.06
CA ASP A 542 -24.17 -37.99 23.46
C ASP A 542 -23.83 -36.85 24.42
N LEU A 543 -23.07 -35.87 23.94
CA LEU A 543 -22.67 -34.66 24.68
C LEU A 543 -23.85 -33.69 24.93
N ASN A 544 -24.94 -33.85 24.17
CA ASN A 544 -26.14 -33.02 24.29
C ASN A 544 -27.15 -33.56 25.33
N ASN A 545 -26.79 -34.62 26.06
CA ASN A 545 -27.59 -35.12 27.16
C ASN A 545 -27.31 -34.31 28.44
N ILE A 546 -28.34 -34.15 29.28
CA ILE A 546 -28.17 -33.51 30.60
C ILE A 546 -27.22 -34.34 31.45
N ASP A 547 -26.19 -33.70 31.99
CA ASP A 547 -25.25 -34.26 32.93
C ASP A 547 -25.53 -33.71 34.34
N ALA A 548 -25.73 -34.62 35.30
CA ALA A 548 -26.00 -34.25 36.68
C ALA A 548 -24.80 -33.55 37.34
N ASN A 549 -23.58 -33.85 36.88
CA ASN A 549 -22.36 -33.23 37.37
C ASN A 549 -22.11 -31.85 36.74
N ALA A 550 -22.80 -31.50 35.64
CA ALA A 550 -22.76 -30.18 35.01
C ALA A 550 -23.84 -29.22 35.57
N GLY A 551 -24.25 -29.36 36.83
CA GLY A 551 -25.29 -28.52 37.41
C GLY A 551 -26.67 -28.66 36.75
N GLY A 552 -26.94 -29.79 36.09
CA GLY A 552 -28.17 -30.04 35.34
C GLY A 552 -28.18 -29.47 33.91
N LYS A 553 -27.02 -29.07 33.39
CA LYS A 553 -26.78 -28.67 31.99
C LYS A 553 -26.25 -29.83 31.15
N THR A 554 -26.13 -29.64 29.85
CA THR A 554 -25.39 -30.57 28.97
C THR A 554 -23.89 -30.38 29.10
N LYS A 555 -23.09 -31.36 28.65
CA LYS A 555 -21.62 -31.20 28.59
C LYS A 555 -21.21 -30.06 27.66
N ILE A 556 -21.97 -29.81 26.60
CA ILE A 556 -21.72 -28.69 25.67
C ILE A 556 -21.98 -27.33 26.31
N GLU A 557 -23.06 -27.21 27.08
CA GLU A 557 -23.33 -25.98 27.84
C GLU A 557 -22.23 -25.72 28.89
N TYR A 558 -21.72 -26.76 29.54
CA TYR A 558 -20.57 -26.65 30.45
C TYR A 558 -19.30 -26.15 29.75
N VAL A 559 -18.92 -26.75 28.62
CA VAL A 559 -17.77 -26.32 27.81
C VAL A 559 -17.93 -24.87 27.34
N ALA A 560 -19.12 -24.51 26.85
CA ALA A 560 -19.40 -23.14 26.43
C ALA A 560 -19.28 -22.14 27.59
N ASP A 561 -19.76 -22.50 28.79
CA ASP A 561 -19.63 -21.67 29.98
C ASP A 561 -18.16 -21.53 30.44
N LEU A 562 -17.34 -22.58 30.32
CA LEU A 562 -15.90 -22.51 30.56
C LEU A 562 -15.20 -21.55 29.59
N ILE A 563 -15.48 -21.63 28.28
CA ILE A 563 -14.95 -20.68 27.28
C ILE A 563 -15.32 -19.25 27.67
N ASN A 564 -16.60 -19.02 27.99
CA ASN A 564 -17.09 -17.70 28.39
C ASN A 564 -16.40 -17.21 29.67
N LYS A 565 -16.15 -18.11 30.62
CA LYS A 565 -15.49 -17.77 31.87
C LYS A 565 -14.03 -17.42 31.66
N LEU A 566 -13.27 -18.24 30.93
CA LEU A 566 -11.85 -18.01 30.63
C LEU A 566 -11.63 -16.69 29.88
N LEU A 567 -12.57 -16.29 29.02
CA LEU A 567 -12.52 -15.02 28.27
C LEU A 567 -13.10 -13.81 29.02
N GLU A 568 -13.74 -13.99 30.18
CA GLU A 568 -14.44 -12.91 30.91
C GLU A 568 -13.53 -11.71 31.18
N LYS A 569 -12.26 -11.99 31.52
CA LYS A 569 -11.28 -10.94 31.83
C LYS A 569 -10.86 -10.15 30.59
N ASP A 570 -10.61 -10.81 29.47
CA ASP A 570 -10.31 -10.16 28.19
C ASP A 570 -11.49 -9.28 27.75
N GLN A 571 -12.71 -9.79 27.88
CA GLN A 571 -13.95 -9.09 27.53
C GLN A 571 -14.27 -7.90 28.44
N ALA A 572 -13.84 -7.93 29.70
CA ALA A 572 -13.91 -6.78 30.59
C ALA A 572 -12.94 -5.64 30.18
N GLY A 573 -11.91 -5.96 29.39
CA GLY A 573 -10.96 -5.02 28.81
C GLY A 573 -11.31 -4.63 27.36
N GLU A 574 -10.33 -4.69 26.47
CA GLU A 574 -10.51 -4.36 25.05
C GLU A 574 -11.02 -5.53 24.19
N GLY A 575 -11.08 -6.74 24.75
CA GLY A 575 -11.54 -7.95 24.06
C GLY A 575 -10.64 -8.36 22.90
N LEU A 576 -9.32 -8.19 23.01
CA LEU A 576 -8.40 -8.41 21.89
C LEU A 576 -8.29 -9.89 21.54
N ILE A 577 -8.20 -10.76 22.55
CA ILE A 577 -8.14 -12.21 22.37
C ILE A 577 -9.46 -12.71 21.78
N THR A 578 -10.59 -12.24 22.31
CA THR A 578 -11.92 -12.56 21.78
C THR A 578 -12.06 -12.14 20.31
N LYS A 579 -11.60 -10.94 19.93
CA LYS A 579 -11.61 -10.48 18.53
C LYS A 579 -10.71 -11.32 17.62
N ALA A 580 -9.56 -11.79 18.11
CA ALA A 580 -8.72 -12.72 17.37
C ALA A 580 -9.42 -14.07 17.16
N LEU A 581 -10.09 -14.61 18.17
CA LEU A 581 -10.92 -15.81 18.03
C LEU A 581 -12.05 -15.60 17.02
N GLU A 582 -12.75 -14.46 17.06
CA GLU A 582 -13.77 -14.12 16.07
C GLU A 582 -13.21 -14.03 14.64
N LYS A 583 -11.99 -13.52 14.49
CA LYS A 583 -11.29 -13.43 13.20
C LYS A 583 -10.85 -14.80 12.69
N ASN A 584 -10.32 -15.63 13.57
CA ASN A 584 -9.73 -16.93 13.23
C ASN A 584 -10.77 -18.05 13.14
N GLN A 585 -11.95 -17.86 13.73
CA GLN A 585 -13.08 -18.78 13.72
C GLN A 585 -12.69 -20.23 14.08
N PRO A 586 -12.04 -20.47 15.23
CA PRO A 586 -11.60 -21.80 15.57
C PRO A 586 -12.76 -22.74 15.91
N HIS A 587 -12.49 -24.03 15.76
CA HIS A 587 -13.40 -25.13 16.02
C HIS A 587 -12.92 -25.95 17.22
N LEU A 588 -13.74 -26.06 18.27
CA LEU A 588 -13.54 -27.05 19.32
C LEU A 588 -14.37 -28.29 18.96
N VAL A 589 -13.72 -29.40 18.65
CA VAL A 589 -14.36 -30.57 18.04
C VAL A 589 -14.53 -31.69 19.06
N ASN A 590 -15.76 -31.86 19.51
CA ASN A 590 -16.08 -32.75 20.62
C ASN A 590 -16.68 -34.08 20.14
N PHE A 591 -15.85 -35.11 19.99
CA PHE A 591 -16.26 -36.46 19.63
C PHE A 591 -16.88 -37.21 20.83
N ASN A 592 -17.77 -38.19 20.61
CA ASN A 592 -18.36 -38.94 21.74
C ASN A 592 -17.34 -39.86 22.44
N ASN A 593 -16.22 -40.15 21.80
CA ASN A 593 -15.09 -40.95 22.32
C ASN A 593 -13.93 -40.90 21.31
N LEU A 594 -12.73 -41.28 21.76
CA LEU A 594 -11.54 -41.44 20.92
C LEU A 594 -11.80 -42.24 19.63
N GLY A 595 -12.58 -43.32 19.74
CA GLY A 595 -12.86 -44.19 18.60
C GLY A 595 -13.69 -43.54 17.49
N GLU A 596 -14.44 -42.46 17.77
CA GLU A 596 -15.10 -41.65 16.74
C GLU A 596 -14.13 -40.70 16.04
N MET A 597 -13.20 -40.10 16.79
CA MET A 597 -12.14 -39.25 16.25
C MET A 597 -11.23 -40.04 15.29
N GLU A 598 -10.81 -41.25 15.70
CA GLU A 598 -9.96 -42.16 14.92
C GLU A 598 -10.64 -42.74 13.67
N THR A 599 -11.93 -42.46 13.43
CA THR A 599 -12.59 -42.85 12.17
C THR A 599 -12.10 -42.02 11.00
N SER A 600 -12.27 -42.55 9.78
CA SER A 600 -11.96 -41.80 8.56
C SER A 600 -12.77 -40.52 8.47
N GLU A 601 -14.03 -40.51 8.92
CA GLU A 601 -14.86 -39.32 8.99
C GLU A 601 -14.40 -38.31 10.06
N GLY A 602 -13.95 -38.77 11.23
CA GLY A 602 -13.47 -37.91 12.32
C GLY A 602 -12.20 -37.16 11.94
N MET A 603 -11.18 -37.88 11.50
CA MET A 603 -9.92 -37.29 11.01
C MET A 603 -10.14 -36.36 9.82
N ALA A 604 -11.03 -36.73 8.89
CA ALA A 604 -11.38 -35.90 7.76
C ALA A 604 -12.08 -34.59 8.15
N PHE A 605 -12.84 -34.56 9.26
CA PHE A 605 -13.46 -33.34 9.77
C PHE A 605 -12.43 -32.36 10.34
N LEU A 606 -11.48 -32.85 11.13
CA LEU A 606 -10.36 -32.04 11.65
C LEU A 606 -9.54 -31.47 10.48
N TYR A 607 -9.31 -32.28 9.45
CA TYR A 607 -8.62 -31.86 8.23
C TYR A 607 -9.27 -30.69 7.50
N ILE A 608 -10.60 -30.71 7.29
CA ILE A 608 -11.29 -29.61 6.59
C ILE A 608 -11.43 -28.34 7.45
N ASN A 609 -11.20 -28.45 8.76
CA ASN A 609 -11.25 -27.34 9.71
C ASN A 609 -9.87 -27.17 10.38
N PRO A 610 -8.87 -26.61 9.67
CA PRO A 610 -7.48 -26.58 10.16
C PRO A 610 -7.30 -25.75 11.43
N ASN A 611 -8.19 -24.78 11.69
CA ASN A 611 -8.21 -24.09 12.96
C ASN A 611 -9.05 -24.89 13.98
N SER A 612 -8.66 -26.12 14.29
CA SER A 612 -9.39 -26.97 15.23
C SER A 612 -8.54 -27.44 16.39
N GLN A 613 -9.22 -27.63 17.52
CA GLN A 613 -8.72 -28.33 18.70
C GLN A 613 -9.72 -29.46 19.00
N ASP A 614 -9.26 -30.68 19.24
CA ASP A 614 -10.13 -31.77 19.67
C ASP A 614 -10.39 -31.73 21.18
N LEU A 615 -11.53 -32.29 21.60
CA LEU A 615 -11.85 -32.49 23.02
C LEU A 615 -12.77 -33.69 23.17
N GLN A 616 -12.30 -34.78 23.77
CA GLN A 616 -13.06 -36.04 23.73
C GLN A 616 -14.14 -36.09 24.82
N ALA A 617 -15.31 -36.67 24.54
CA ALA A 617 -16.41 -36.69 25.52
C ALA A 617 -16.13 -37.54 26.77
N ASP A 618 -15.22 -38.51 26.66
CA ASP A 618 -14.65 -39.29 27.76
C ASP A 618 -13.46 -38.59 28.43
N GLU A 619 -13.26 -37.31 28.14
CA GLU A 619 -12.36 -36.38 28.85
C GLU A 619 -13.10 -35.17 29.42
N ILE A 620 -14.40 -35.03 29.13
CA ILE A 620 -15.25 -34.00 29.73
C ILE A 620 -15.93 -34.58 30.97
N PHE A 621 -15.39 -34.27 32.15
CA PHE A 621 -15.97 -34.69 33.44
C PHE A 621 -16.25 -33.49 34.34
N PRO A 622 -17.39 -32.81 34.13
CA PRO A 622 -17.75 -31.63 34.89
C PRO A 622 -17.62 -31.90 36.40
N ASN A 623 -16.94 -31.01 37.12
CA ASN A 623 -16.70 -31.10 38.57
C ASN A 623 -15.88 -32.32 39.08
N ALA A 624 -15.27 -33.14 38.21
CA ALA A 624 -14.46 -34.28 38.66
C ALA A 624 -13.22 -33.88 39.47
N ASN A 625 -12.64 -32.72 39.16
CA ASN A 625 -11.41 -32.24 39.79
C ASN A 625 -11.65 -31.22 40.93
N ALA A 626 -12.90 -30.98 41.35
CA ALA A 626 -13.26 -29.93 42.31
C ALA A 626 -12.70 -30.09 43.75
N ASN A 627 -11.96 -31.17 44.04
CA ASN A 627 -11.45 -31.51 45.39
C ASN A 627 -9.93 -31.79 45.45
N ASN A 628 -9.10 -31.17 44.60
CA ASN A 628 -7.62 -31.33 44.63
C ASN A 628 -7.15 -32.81 44.61
N GLY A 629 -7.66 -33.59 43.64
CA GLY A 629 -6.96 -34.82 43.21
C GLY A 629 -6.74 -35.90 44.27
N GLU A 630 -7.67 -36.20 45.19
CA GLU A 630 -7.51 -37.44 45.99
C GLU A 630 -7.56 -38.72 45.14
N ASP A 631 -7.98 -38.64 43.86
CA ASP A 631 -7.94 -39.73 42.89
C ASP A 631 -6.93 -39.43 41.77
N THR A 632 -5.64 -39.35 42.13
CA THR A 632 -4.51 -38.97 41.25
C THR A 632 -4.22 -39.92 40.07
N ILE A 633 -5.04 -40.96 39.83
CA ILE A 633 -4.90 -41.88 38.69
C ILE A 633 -6.28 -42.43 38.30
N SER A 634 -7.28 -41.57 38.13
CA SER A 634 -8.61 -42.00 37.69
C SER A 634 -8.80 -41.77 36.19
N SER A 635 -9.49 -42.69 35.53
CA SER A 635 -9.96 -42.57 34.13
C SER A 635 -11.06 -41.49 33.96
N ASN A 636 -11.05 -40.42 34.78
CA ASN A 636 -12.06 -39.36 34.84
C ASN A 636 -11.48 -37.94 35.03
N ARG A 637 -10.28 -37.63 34.49
CA ARG A 637 -9.74 -36.24 34.48
C ARG A 637 -10.56 -35.39 33.52
N ASP A 638 -10.99 -34.20 33.96
CA ASP A 638 -11.62 -33.21 33.07
C ASP A 638 -10.54 -32.42 32.29
N ALA A 639 -10.34 -32.75 31.01
CA ALA A 639 -9.39 -32.08 30.12
C ALA A 639 -9.96 -30.79 29.49
N SER A 640 -11.23 -30.45 29.76
CA SER A 640 -11.88 -29.31 29.09
C SER A 640 -11.09 -28.00 29.21
N VAL A 641 -10.44 -27.74 30.36
CA VAL A 641 -9.67 -26.50 30.56
C VAL A 641 -8.39 -26.47 29.73
N GLU A 642 -7.69 -27.60 29.61
CA GLU A 642 -6.48 -27.73 28.80
C GLU A 642 -6.80 -27.44 27.32
N GLU A 643 -7.75 -28.16 26.74
CA GLU A 643 -8.11 -28.00 25.33
C GLU A 643 -8.65 -26.61 24.99
N ILE A 644 -9.47 -26.04 25.89
CA ILE A 644 -9.93 -24.66 25.70
C ILE A 644 -8.76 -23.67 25.79
N VAL A 645 -7.75 -23.92 26.64
CA VAL A 645 -6.56 -23.08 26.75
C VAL A 645 -5.68 -23.19 25.51
N HIS A 646 -5.43 -24.39 24.98
CA HIS A 646 -4.73 -24.55 23.69
C HIS A 646 -5.40 -23.76 22.59
N MET A 647 -6.72 -23.90 22.45
CA MET A 647 -7.49 -23.16 21.45
C MET A 647 -7.42 -21.63 21.67
N ILE A 648 -7.60 -21.14 22.90
CA ILE A 648 -7.50 -19.70 23.23
C ILE A 648 -6.09 -19.19 22.95
N HIS A 649 -5.07 -19.98 23.23
CA HIS A 649 -3.69 -19.65 22.97
C HIS A 649 -3.43 -19.54 21.47
N ASN A 650 -3.58 -20.66 20.77
CA ASN A 650 -3.17 -20.84 19.37
C ASN A 650 -3.96 -19.94 18.42
N TYR A 651 -5.25 -19.69 18.68
CA TYR A 651 -6.12 -18.89 17.81
C TYR A 651 -6.54 -17.54 18.40
N GLY A 652 -6.11 -17.22 19.61
CA GLY A 652 -6.42 -15.96 20.30
C GLY A 652 -5.17 -15.20 20.72
N ILE A 653 -4.43 -15.71 21.70
CA ILE A 653 -3.27 -15.04 22.30
C ILE A 653 -2.15 -14.82 21.29
N THR A 654 -1.75 -15.85 20.55
CA THR A 654 -0.66 -15.78 19.55
C THR A 654 -0.92 -14.70 18.48
N TYR A 655 -2.20 -14.42 18.21
CA TYR A 655 -2.63 -13.40 17.25
C TYR A 655 -2.83 -12.01 17.86
N ALA A 656 -3.40 -11.93 19.07
CA ALA A 656 -3.81 -10.67 19.66
C ALA A 656 -2.75 -10.03 20.57
N ARG A 657 -1.87 -10.84 21.15
CA ARG A 657 -0.93 -10.46 22.21
C ARG A 657 0.45 -11.08 21.97
N PRO A 658 1.16 -10.62 20.93
CA PRO A 658 2.50 -11.14 20.62
C PRO A 658 3.52 -10.85 21.73
N ASP A 659 3.26 -9.85 22.57
CA ASP A 659 4.04 -9.57 23.77
C ASP A 659 3.91 -10.68 24.82
N LEU A 660 2.71 -11.26 24.97
CA LEU A 660 2.47 -12.37 25.88
C LEU A 660 3.02 -13.68 25.34
N GLN A 661 2.91 -13.92 24.03
CA GLN A 661 3.55 -15.06 23.37
C GLN A 661 5.07 -15.06 23.62
N VAL A 662 5.73 -13.92 23.36
CA VAL A 662 7.18 -13.80 23.62
C VAL A 662 7.53 -14.06 25.09
N LYS A 663 6.70 -13.60 26.02
CA LYS A 663 6.92 -13.85 27.45
C LYS A 663 6.73 -15.33 27.78
N LEU A 664 5.74 -16.00 27.18
CA LEU A 664 5.52 -17.43 27.34
C LEU A 664 6.72 -18.23 26.80
N ASP A 665 7.20 -17.95 25.59
CA ASP A 665 8.39 -18.57 25.00
C ASP A 665 9.60 -18.48 25.96
N GLN A 666 9.81 -17.30 26.54
CA GLN A 666 10.90 -17.05 27.49
C GLN A 666 10.76 -17.85 28.78
N LEU A 667 9.54 -17.94 29.33
CA LEU A 667 9.26 -18.73 30.53
C LEU A 667 9.42 -20.22 30.28
N THR A 668 8.95 -20.71 29.14
CA THR A 668 9.10 -22.10 28.72
C THR A 668 10.58 -22.45 28.54
N GLN A 669 11.36 -21.59 27.89
CA GLN A 669 12.80 -21.80 27.75
C GLN A 669 13.52 -21.77 29.11
N ALA A 670 13.16 -20.85 30.00
CA ALA A 670 13.72 -20.80 31.35
C ALA A 670 13.39 -22.07 32.15
N ALA A 671 12.15 -22.59 32.03
CA ALA A 671 11.75 -23.82 32.69
C ALA A 671 12.52 -25.04 32.18
N LEU A 672 12.77 -25.12 30.87
CA LEU A 672 13.65 -26.13 30.29
C LEU A 672 15.09 -26.03 30.79
N ASP A 673 15.67 -24.82 30.78
CA ASP A 673 17.04 -24.60 31.24
C ASP A 673 17.21 -24.96 32.72
N ASP A 674 16.18 -24.74 33.53
CA ASP A 674 16.09 -25.12 34.93
C ASP A 674 15.83 -26.64 35.15
N GLY A 675 15.58 -27.40 34.07
CA GLY A 675 15.31 -28.83 34.09
C GLY A 675 13.93 -29.18 34.67
N LYS A 676 12.98 -28.24 34.61
CA LYS A 676 11.59 -28.41 35.06
C LYS A 676 10.73 -29.14 34.03
N LEU A 677 11.05 -29.03 32.75
CA LEU A 677 10.36 -29.68 31.64
C LEU A 677 11.18 -30.87 31.12
N ASP A 678 10.52 -31.91 30.63
CA ASP A 678 11.19 -33.04 29.98
C ASP A 678 10.99 -32.94 28.47
N TRP A 679 12.01 -32.48 27.75
CA TRP A 679 12.02 -32.45 26.30
C TRP A 679 13.40 -32.94 25.82
N THR A 680 13.43 -34.16 25.26
CA THR A 680 14.63 -34.77 24.68
C THR A 680 14.50 -34.89 23.18
N ASP A 681 15.63 -34.88 22.44
CA ASP A 681 15.62 -35.16 21.00
C ASP A 681 14.85 -36.48 20.71
N GLY A 682 13.74 -36.39 19.97
CA GLY A 682 12.81 -37.51 19.70
C GLY A 682 11.57 -37.57 20.60
N HIS A 683 11.19 -36.46 21.24
CA HIS A 683 9.91 -36.32 21.94
C HIS A 683 8.73 -36.34 20.95
N GLU A 684 7.57 -36.86 21.37
CA GLU A 684 6.36 -37.03 20.53
C GLU A 684 5.78 -35.68 20.03
N LEU A 685 6.07 -34.58 20.73
CA LEU A 685 5.64 -33.23 20.35
C LEU A 685 6.79 -32.39 19.74
N PRO A 686 6.52 -31.65 18.64
CA PRO A 686 7.41 -30.63 18.12
C PRO A 686 7.83 -29.63 19.20
N ARG A 687 9.07 -29.13 19.10
CA ARG A 687 9.60 -28.12 20.05
C ARG A 687 8.73 -26.87 20.17
N GLY A 688 8.03 -26.54 19.09
CA GLY A 688 7.17 -25.37 18.95
C GLY A 688 5.80 -25.49 19.63
N ASP A 689 5.46 -26.68 20.15
CA ASP A 689 4.21 -26.96 20.87
C ASP A 689 4.49 -27.29 22.35
N LEU A 690 5.64 -26.84 22.89
CA LEU A 690 5.94 -27.07 24.31
C LEU A 690 5.42 -25.94 25.19
N ASP A 691 5.33 -24.74 24.64
CA ASP A 691 4.94 -23.54 25.35
C ASP A 691 3.44 -23.48 25.64
N ASP A 692 2.61 -23.94 24.71
CA ASP A 692 1.16 -24.06 24.90
C ASP A 692 0.81 -25.20 25.87
N GLU A 693 1.48 -26.35 25.78
CA GLU A 693 1.39 -27.45 26.75
C GLU A 693 1.81 -27.03 28.15
N TYR A 694 2.94 -26.32 28.28
CA TYR A 694 3.38 -25.81 29.58
C TYR A 694 2.39 -24.80 30.16
N LEU A 695 1.79 -23.95 29.31
CA LEU A 695 0.74 -23.03 29.70
C LEU A 695 -0.49 -23.78 30.22
N ALA A 696 -0.99 -24.77 29.49
CA ALA A 696 -2.17 -25.54 29.86
C ALA A 696 -1.99 -26.26 31.22
N ASP A 697 -0.86 -26.93 31.41
CA ASP A 697 -0.47 -27.57 32.67
C ASP A 697 -0.48 -26.59 33.86
N CYS A 698 0.07 -25.39 33.64
CA CYS A 698 0.11 -24.36 34.66
C CYS A 698 -1.28 -23.76 34.92
N VAL A 699 -2.13 -23.61 33.90
CA VAL A 699 -3.50 -23.12 34.07
C VAL A 699 -4.35 -24.11 34.87
N GLU A 700 -4.21 -25.41 34.64
CA GLU A 700 -4.85 -26.42 35.48
C GLU A 700 -4.45 -26.27 36.95
N ALA A 701 -3.16 -26.13 37.25
CA ALA A 701 -2.69 -25.90 38.62
C ALA A 701 -3.21 -24.57 39.19
N PHE A 702 -3.26 -23.50 38.38
CA PHE A 702 -3.78 -22.19 38.77
C PHE A 702 -5.25 -22.25 39.21
N TYR A 703 -6.04 -23.17 38.67
CA TYR A 703 -7.43 -23.38 39.07
C TYR A 703 -7.64 -24.57 40.00
N ASN A 704 -6.55 -25.19 40.47
CA ASN A 704 -6.55 -26.36 41.37
C ASN A 704 -7.17 -27.61 40.73
N LEU A 705 -6.97 -27.77 39.42
CA LEU A 705 -7.50 -28.87 38.60
C LEU A 705 -6.41 -29.88 38.21
N LYS A 706 -5.13 -29.62 38.52
CA LYS A 706 -3.99 -30.44 38.10
C LYS A 706 -4.13 -31.89 38.58
N ALA A 707 -4.37 -32.81 37.65
CA ALA A 707 -4.60 -34.23 37.94
C ALA A 707 -3.66 -35.18 37.17
N GLY A 708 -3.13 -34.75 36.02
CA GLY A 708 -2.18 -35.52 35.21
C GLY A 708 -0.71 -35.12 35.45
N THR A 709 0.22 -35.98 35.03
CA THR A 709 1.66 -35.66 35.09
C THR A 709 2.07 -34.58 34.09
N GLY A 710 1.32 -34.43 32.98
CA GLY A 710 1.58 -33.43 31.95
C GLY A 710 3.01 -33.49 31.40
N TYR A 711 3.52 -32.34 30.97
CA TYR A 711 4.86 -32.17 30.39
C TYR A 711 5.88 -31.59 31.40
N VAL A 712 5.39 -31.15 32.56
CA VAL A 712 6.26 -30.86 33.70
C VAL A 712 6.85 -32.16 34.25
N LYS A 713 8.17 -32.18 34.42
CA LYS A 713 8.88 -33.35 34.90
C LYS A 713 8.41 -33.78 36.28
N VAL A 714 8.02 -35.04 36.42
CA VAL A 714 7.53 -35.59 37.69
C VAL A 714 8.56 -35.42 38.81
N GLY A 715 8.11 -34.94 39.96
CA GLY A 715 8.89 -34.75 41.18
C GLY A 715 9.65 -33.44 41.27
N VAL A 716 9.40 -32.48 40.37
CA VAL A 716 10.07 -31.16 40.38
C VAL A 716 9.22 -30.01 40.93
N GLY A 717 7.97 -30.27 41.34
CA GLY A 717 7.17 -29.34 42.13
C GLY A 717 5.79 -28.96 41.58
N LEU A 718 5.42 -29.40 40.37
CA LEU A 718 4.07 -29.24 39.80
C LEU A 718 3.42 -30.60 39.50
N ASP A 719 3.45 -31.49 40.48
CA ASP A 719 2.92 -32.86 40.38
C ASP A 719 1.37 -32.91 40.43
N PRO A 720 0.72 -34.02 40.04
CA PRO A 720 -0.71 -34.24 40.26
C PRO A 720 -1.17 -33.85 41.68
N GLY A 721 -2.24 -33.07 41.78
CA GLY A 721 -2.76 -32.51 43.03
C GLY A 721 -2.20 -31.12 43.39
N SER A 722 -1.27 -30.57 42.61
CA SER A 722 -0.76 -29.21 42.79
C SER A 722 -1.86 -28.15 42.63
N ASN A 723 -1.76 -27.09 43.41
CA ASN A 723 -2.72 -25.99 43.43
C ASN A 723 -2.06 -24.65 43.06
N ARG A 724 -2.83 -23.56 43.07
CA ARG A 724 -2.33 -22.22 42.72
C ARG A 724 -1.12 -21.77 43.54
N ASP A 725 -1.08 -22.09 44.84
CA ASP A 725 0.05 -21.72 45.69
C ASP A 725 1.30 -22.54 45.34
N ASP A 726 1.13 -23.80 44.96
CA ASP A 726 2.23 -24.66 44.47
C ASP A 726 2.79 -24.12 43.14
N LEU A 727 1.92 -23.77 42.19
CA LEU A 727 2.32 -23.10 40.94
C LEU A 727 3.11 -21.82 41.24
N LYS A 728 2.62 -20.99 42.16
CA LYS A 728 3.30 -19.74 42.52
C LYS A 728 4.67 -19.97 43.16
N ALA A 729 4.84 -21.06 43.90
CA ALA A 729 6.13 -21.44 44.46
C ALA A 729 7.07 -22.04 43.41
N PHE A 730 6.51 -22.75 42.43
CA PHE A 730 7.22 -23.42 41.34
C PHE A 730 7.70 -22.45 40.26
N ASP A 731 6.80 -21.61 39.76
CA ASP A 731 7.03 -20.61 38.73
C ASP A 731 6.16 -19.36 38.99
N PRO A 732 6.67 -18.38 39.76
CA PRO A 732 5.91 -17.18 40.10
C PRO A 732 5.64 -16.29 38.87
N GLU A 733 6.50 -16.32 37.86
CA GLU A 733 6.34 -15.49 36.67
C GLU A 733 5.27 -16.06 35.72
N MET A 734 5.20 -17.39 35.58
CA MET A 734 4.09 -18.08 34.92
C MET A 734 2.77 -17.88 35.64
N HIS A 735 2.76 -18.00 36.98
CA HIS A 735 1.59 -17.67 37.80
C HIS A 735 1.06 -16.26 37.50
N ASP A 736 1.95 -15.26 37.46
CA ASP A 736 1.57 -13.87 37.22
C ASP A 736 1.14 -13.63 35.76
N LEU A 737 1.70 -14.35 34.79
CA LEU A 737 1.25 -14.34 33.39
C LEU A 737 -0.18 -14.88 33.24
N ILE A 738 -0.46 -16.04 33.82
CA ILE A 738 -1.82 -16.63 33.82
C ILE A 738 -2.80 -15.69 34.51
N ALA A 739 -2.40 -15.12 35.64
CA ALA A 739 -3.20 -14.13 36.35
C ALA A 739 -3.36 -12.80 35.59
N GLU A 740 -2.56 -12.49 34.57
CA GLU A 740 -2.78 -11.35 33.68
C GLU A 740 -3.90 -11.65 32.68
N ILE A 741 -3.89 -12.85 32.11
CA ILE A 741 -4.73 -13.28 30.97
C ILE A 741 -6.12 -13.72 31.44
N PHE A 742 -6.16 -14.63 32.40
CA PHE A 742 -7.36 -15.37 32.77
C PHE A 742 -7.98 -14.82 34.08
N PRO A 743 -9.28 -15.09 34.36
CA PRO A 743 -9.91 -14.65 35.60
C PRO A 743 -9.32 -15.31 36.86
N ASP A 744 -9.53 -14.70 38.03
CA ASP A 744 -9.01 -15.26 39.29
C ASP A 744 -9.71 -16.56 39.72
N SER A 745 -10.83 -16.93 39.12
CA SER A 745 -11.63 -18.11 39.50
C SER A 745 -12.41 -18.67 38.30
N LEU A 746 -12.52 -20.00 38.22
CA LEU A 746 -13.38 -20.73 37.27
C LEU A 746 -14.74 -21.12 37.86
N ASP A 747 -15.21 -20.47 38.94
CA ASP A 747 -16.54 -20.75 39.48
C ASP A 747 -17.64 -20.38 38.46
N LEU A 748 -18.34 -21.41 37.97
CA LEU A 748 -19.48 -21.29 37.03
C LEU A 748 -20.82 -21.07 37.76
N GLY A 749 -20.83 -21.13 39.09
CA GLY A 749 -21.98 -20.85 39.94
C GLY A 749 -22.95 -22.03 40.14
N TYR A 750 -22.53 -23.27 39.85
CA TYR A 750 -23.33 -24.48 40.04
C TYR A 750 -22.50 -25.73 40.37
#